data_AF-A0A0A9W7F3-F1
#
_entry.id   AF-A0A0A9W7F3-F1
#
_cell.length_a   1.000
_cell.length_b   1.000
_cell.length_c   1.000
_cell.angle_alpha   90.00
_cell.angle_beta   90.00
_cell.angle_gamma   90.00
#
_symmetry.space_group_name_H-M   'P 1'
#
loop_
_entity.id
_entity.type
_entity.pdbx_description
1 polymer ?
#
loop_
_entity_poly.entity_id
_entity_poly.type
_entity_poly.pdbx_seq_one_letter_code
_entity_poly.pdbx_strand_id
1 'polypeptide(L)'
;PSLTKNITDLPPDKVIYISKDDIELFAHLASMTKEHHVLTFFDELHLGLFDKLRKFESSSPPNVVIPLSSPVYGFLFKSFLEIVAEIGLKAENCSVSTMFFHEQGKWKLADEIVWNQEVKPSNQTSLIQKSLDCQYRFIYKLLCHFDPKYFSLGKDFDYQFEVLNKEDPENSWWKKQFKKLKRRVMRQKNINDIPQDRKVWLYILDHTIHKVVMQNSSDSTSCLELFRPVLDGLITFITACPTNSYESFRVVTHNALMFEIQAISHFQDKEKLSDKDSVILENLMKYITVVSTDMKSGSSASSDFRNLIEEYSRYSSLRHLLTVDESLCPAYLVTKIKEIHALILMLVDASLEKSVNVPSLVKYFRELNDFIEDFKNIDFPGNWYIKSNISRPGIIEKVDNKIASESRCSYKVIDLKRFIEVDENGCPPQHHIIHIVSRLLECAIKSLTITWESDSEQSVAQLEATGALLCAMRSSFLYLKEQPDYRDFEMFSNESVNPFLQVVDRCRVLEEFKIRVNVIKESFWYIRKVDEIGITQALELFNKLNHDSLNVNKLKQCYDKYVSKYDEYIGDAKRESDLLDVNALVESVTTNKADYKEIAKWDEVVKTEKLPTLLAGLSAVWSLLVSKDVRSSGKFLKPHCIQVLCIMRLLSLDGSSRGVEHHLAQVLTGQGKSVILGLLSAVLAFT
;
A
#
# COMPACT_ATOMS: atom_id res chain seq x y z
N PRO A 1 32.93 -21.99 5.40
CA PRO A 1 33.88 -22.87 6.14
C PRO A 1 33.29 -23.25 7.51
N SER A 2 33.25 -24.54 7.88
CA SER A 2 32.56 -24.94 9.12
C SER A 2 33.40 -24.66 10.36
N LEU A 3 32.81 -23.98 11.34
CA LEU A 3 33.37 -23.74 12.68
C LEU A 3 34.00 -25.03 13.26
N THR A 4 33.35 -26.17 12.99
CA THR A 4 33.77 -27.53 13.36
C THR A 4 35.13 -27.96 12.82
N LYS A 5 35.52 -27.55 11.61
CA LYS A 5 36.80 -27.97 11.00
C LYS A 5 38.00 -27.26 11.63
N ASN A 6 37.81 -26.05 12.15
CA ASN A 6 38.88 -25.25 12.77
C ASN A 6 38.97 -25.45 14.29
N ILE A 7 37.96 -26.08 14.91
CA ILE A 7 37.98 -26.43 16.34
C ILE A 7 39.08 -27.46 16.66
N THR A 8 39.41 -28.35 15.72
CA THR A 8 40.46 -29.37 15.89
C THR A 8 41.87 -28.77 16.01
N ASP A 9 42.05 -27.51 15.62
CA ASP A 9 43.34 -26.80 15.64
C ASP A 9 43.52 -25.96 16.92
N LEU A 10 42.59 -26.06 17.88
CA LEU A 10 42.67 -25.37 19.17
C LEU A 10 43.48 -26.19 20.19
N PRO A 11 44.18 -25.53 21.15
CA PRO A 11 44.95 -26.22 22.17
C PRO A 11 44.08 -27.18 23.01
N PRO A 12 44.56 -28.39 23.34
CA PRO A 12 43.76 -29.44 24.02
C PRO A 12 43.32 -29.07 25.44
N ASP A 13 43.96 -28.08 26.07
CA ASP A 13 43.77 -27.76 27.49
C ASP A 13 42.73 -26.64 27.74
N LYS A 14 41.95 -26.26 26.73
CA LYS A 14 40.98 -25.14 26.81
C LYS A 14 39.54 -25.62 26.66
N VAL A 15 38.69 -25.25 27.61
CA VAL A 15 37.23 -25.42 27.50
C VAL A 15 36.63 -24.14 26.90
N ILE A 16 36.12 -24.22 25.68
CA ILE A 16 35.44 -23.12 25.00
C ILE A 16 33.95 -23.41 24.98
N TYR A 17 33.16 -22.48 25.51
CA TYR A 17 31.71 -22.52 25.38
C TYR A 17 31.30 -21.78 24.11
N ILE A 18 30.77 -22.51 23.13
CA ILE A 18 30.15 -21.95 21.93
C ILE A 18 28.65 -22.02 22.15
N SER A 19 28.00 -20.85 22.24
CA SER A 19 26.56 -20.80 22.37
C SER A 19 25.88 -21.09 21.02
N LYS A 20 24.60 -21.43 21.06
CA LYS A 20 23.76 -21.54 19.85
C LYS A 20 23.77 -20.21 19.08
N ASP A 21 23.73 -19.09 19.79
CA ASP A 21 23.74 -17.75 19.23
C ASP A 21 25.04 -17.44 18.46
N ASP A 22 26.18 -17.93 18.94
CA ASP A 22 27.47 -17.80 18.24
C ASP A 22 27.46 -18.55 16.89
N ILE A 23 26.82 -19.73 16.84
CA ILE A 23 26.70 -20.53 15.61
C ILE A 23 25.72 -19.86 14.63
N GLU A 24 24.57 -19.39 15.15
CA GLU A 24 23.53 -18.73 14.37
C GLU A 24 24.05 -17.43 13.74
N LEU A 25 24.91 -16.66 14.42
CA LEU A 25 25.49 -15.44 13.87
C LEU A 25 26.21 -15.69 12.54
N PHE A 26 27.17 -16.62 12.51
CA PHE A 26 27.95 -16.87 11.28
C PHE A 26 27.11 -17.53 10.18
N ALA A 27 26.13 -18.37 10.54
CA ALA A 27 25.17 -18.90 9.59
C ALA A 27 24.28 -17.80 8.98
N HIS A 28 23.85 -16.83 9.80
CA HIS A 28 23.10 -15.67 9.33
C HIS A 28 23.95 -14.77 8.44
N LEU A 29 25.17 -14.41 8.84
CA LEU A 29 26.08 -13.60 8.02
C LEU A 29 26.31 -14.23 6.64
N ALA A 30 26.62 -15.54 6.60
CA ALA A 30 26.83 -16.26 5.33
C ALA A 30 25.60 -16.30 4.42
N SER A 31 24.38 -16.16 4.96
CA SER A 31 23.14 -16.14 4.17
C SER A 31 22.67 -14.74 3.77
N MET A 32 23.26 -13.67 4.31
CA MET A 32 22.84 -12.28 4.05
C MET A 32 23.12 -11.77 2.64
N THR A 33 24.12 -12.30 1.95
CA THR A 33 24.49 -11.82 0.61
C THR A 33 25.19 -12.90 -0.21
N LYS A 34 25.14 -12.75 -1.53
CA LYS A 34 25.89 -13.55 -2.51
C LYS A 34 27.11 -12.80 -3.07
N GLU A 35 27.32 -11.55 -2.64
CA GLU A 35 28.42 -10.74 -3.13
C GLU A 35 29.76 -11.27 -2.61
N HIS A 36 30.64 -11.67 -3.54
CA HIS A 36 31.93 -12.28 -3.21
C HIS A 36 32.81 -11.39 -2.31
N HIS A 37 32.72 -10.08 -2.49
CA HIS A 37 33.42 -9.08 -1.69
C HIS A 37 33.06 -9.15 -0.20
N VAL A 38 31.76 -9.25 0.10
CA VAL A 38 31.27 -9.34 1.49
C VAL A 38 31.53 -10.74 2.07
N LEU A 39 31.45 -11.79 1.25
CA LEU A 39 31.83 -13.14 1.67
C LEU A 39 33.30 -13.20 2.11
N THR A 40 34.18 -12.50 1.40
CA THR A 40 35.61 -12.39 1.76
C THR A 40 35.79 -11.71 3.12
N PHE A 41 35.04 -10.64 3.40
CA PHE A 41 35.01 -10.01 4.72
C PHE A 41 34.60 -11.00 5.83
N PHE A 42 33.58 -11.84 5.58
CA PHE A 42 33.13 -12.83 6.55
C PHE A 42 34.16 -13.93 6.80
N ASP A 43 34.89 -14.35 5.76
CA ASP A 43 35.99 -15.31 5.90
C ASP A 43 37.12 -14.72 6.77
N GLU A 44 37.48 -13.45 6.58
CA GLU A 44 38.44 -12.75 7.45
C GLU A 44 37.95 -12.60 8.89
N LEU A 45 36.67 -12.29 9.08
CA LEU A 45 36.03 -12.20 10.39
C LEU A 45 36.13 -13.54 11.14
N HIS A 46 35.84 -14.63 10.43
CA HIS A 46 35.92 -15.99 10.94
C HIS A 46 37.37 -16.34 11.32
N LEU A 47 38.35 -16.08 10.46
CA LEU A 47 39.76 -16.34 10.76
C LEU A 47 40.25 -15.54 11.98
N GLY A 48 39.90 -14.26 12.06
CA GLY A 48 40.31 -13.42 13.19
C GLY A 48 39.70 -13.85 14.53
N LEU A 49 38.50 -14.43 14.53
CA LEU A 49 37.91 -15.04 15.74
C LEU A 49 38.78 -16.20 16.24
N PHE A 50 39.26 -17.07 15.36
CA PHE A 50 40.16 -18.17 15.74
C PHE A 50 41.52 -17.65 16.23
N ASP A 51 42.06 -16.60 15.63
CA ASP A 51 43.29 -15.99 16.10
C ASP A 51 43.15 -15.39 17.51
N LYS A 52 41.98 -14.79 17.83
CA LYS A 52 41.64 -14.36 19.19
C LYS A 52 41.60 -15.53 20.17
N LEU A 53 40.96 -16.64 19.79
CA LEU A 53 40.88 -17.85 20.62
C LEU A 53 42.26 -18.48 20.90
N ARG A 54 43.16 -18.47 19.91
CA ARG A 54 44.55 -18.93 20.06
C ARG A 54 45.31 -18.08 21.09
N LYS A 55 45.10 -16.76 21.08
CA LYS A 55 45.78 -15.79 21.95
C LYS A 55 45.26 -15.72 23.39
N PHE A 56 44.16 -16.38 23.73
CA PHE A 56 43.69 -16.47 25.13
C PHE A 56 44.77 -17.13 26.00
N GLU A 57 45.31 -16.42 26.99
CA GLU A 57 46.39 -16.93 27.85
C GLU A 57 45.90 -18.03 28.80
N SER A 58 46.76 -19.01 29.08
CA SER A 58 46.60 -20.10 30.06
C SER A 58 46.50 -19.64 31.52
N SER A 59 46.61 -18.32 31.78
CA SER A 59 46.42 -17.65 33.06
C SER A 59 44.95 -17.37 33.39
N SER A 60 44.04 -17.56 32.43
CA SER A 60 42.59 -17.39 32.63
C SER A 60 42.03 -18.54 33.48
N PRO A 61 41.12 -18.29 34.44
CA PRO A 61 40.51 -19.35 35.22
C PRO A 61 39.88 -20.43 34.30
N PRO A 62 40.04 -21.73 34.59
CA PRO A 62 39.56 -22.82 33.73
C PRO A 62 38.03 -22.84 33.51
N ASN A 63 37.28 -21.96 34.19
CA ASN A 63 35.82 -21.91 34.22
C ASN A 63 35.22 -20.61 33.66
N VAL A 64 35.99 -19.76 32.93
CA VAL A 64 35.40 -18.54 32.37
C VAL A 64 34.61 -18.87 31.09
N VAL A 65 33.28 -18.89 31.21
CA VAL A 65 32.34 -18.93 30.08
C VAL A 65 32.30 -17.53 29.46
N ILE A 66 32.90 -17.37 28.27
CA ILE A 66 32.91 -16.09 27.54
C ILE A 66 32.16 -16.30 26.21
N PRO A 67 30.98 -15.68 25.98
CA PRO A 67 30.39 -15.61 24.64
C PRO A 67 31.39 -15.01 23.66
N LEU A 68 31.56 -15.70 22.54
CA LEU A 68 32.57 -15.38 21.55
C LEU A 68 32.17 -14.20 20.67
N SER A 69 30.86 -13.99 20.56
CA SER A 69 30.23 -12.95 19.76
C SER A 69 29.00 -12.38 20.46
N SER A 70 28.36 -11.40 19.82
CA SER A 70 27.03 -10.91 20.21
C SER A 70 26.08 -11.04 19.02
N PRO A 71 24.84 -11.55 19.20
CA PRO A 71 23.84 -11.64 18.12
C PRO A 71 23.63 -10.31 17.42
N VAL A 72 23.75 -9.20 18.16
CA VAL A 72 23.54 -7.84 17.66
C VAL A 72 24.44 -7.50 16.47
N TYR A 73 25.63 -8.11 16.38
CA TYR A 73 26.55 -7.88 15.27
C TYR A 73 25.90 -8.19 13.92
N GLY A 74 25.19 -9.31 13.81
CA GLY A 74 24.50 -9.70 12.58
C GLY A 74 23.41 -8.70 12.19
N PHE A 75 22.64 -8.22 13.17
CA PHE A 75 21.59 -7.23 12.93
C PHE A 75 22.15 -5.84 12.59
N LEU A 76 23.25 -5.42 13.22
CA LEU A 76 23.97 -4.19 12.83
C LEU A 76 24.52 -4.30 11.42
N PHE A 77 25.06 -5.46 11.03
CA PHE A 77 25.60 -5.67 9.69
C PHE A 77 24.49 -5.67 8.64
N LYS A 78 23.33 -6.29 8.95
CA LYS A 78 22.12 -6.20 8.13
C LYS A 78 21.67 -4.75 7.94
N SER A 79 21.57 -3.97 9.02
CA SER A 79 21.27 -2.53 8.93
C SER A 79 22.29 -1.77 8.10
N PHE A 80 23.58 -2.07 8.25
CA PHE A 80 24.63 -1.44 7.45
C PHE A 80 24.43 -1.69 5.95
N LEU A 81 24.16 -2.94 5.55
CA LEU A 81 23.90 -3.29 4.15
C LEU A 81 22.62 -2.61 3.61
N GLU A 82 21.55 -2.56 4.40
CA GLU A 82 20.31 -1.89 4.00
C GLU A 82 20.51 -0.36 3.83
N ILE A 83 21.27 0.29 4.72
CA ILE A 83 21.62 1.71 4.59
C ILE A 83 22.49 1.93 3.35
N VAL A 84 23.47 1.07 3.08
CA VAL A 84 24.30 1.14 1.86
C VAL A 84 23.46 0.98 0.61
N ALA A 85 22.49 0.05 0.59
CA ALA A 85 21.57 -0.11 -0.53
C ALA A 85 20.70 1.15 -0.74
N GLU A 86 20.17 1.73 0.33
CA GLU A 86 19.38 2.96 0.28
C GLU A 86 20.20 4.17 -0.20
N ILE A 87 21.47 4.26 0.18
CA ILE A 87 22.41 5.27 -0.34
C ILE A 87 22.66 5.02 -1.83
N GLY A 88 22.87 3.76 -2.24
CA GLY A 88 23.06 3.38 -3.64
C GLY A 88 21.90 3.77 -4.57
N LEU A 89 20.67 3.86 -4.05
CA LEU A 89 19.51 4.36 -4.80
C LEU A 89 19.53 5.89 -5.01
N LYS A 90 20.34 6.63 -4.23
CA LYS A 90 20.30 8.11 -4.12
C LYS A 90 21.63 8.79 -4.43
N ALA A 91 22.71 8.04 -4.63
CA ALA A 91 24.06 8.55 -4.82
C ALA A 91 24.75 7.91 -6.04
N GLU A 92 25.65 8.66 -6.65
CA GLU A 92 26.37 8.22 -7.86
C GLU A 92 27.44 7.19 -7.50
N ASN A 93 27.56 6.14 -8.30
CA ASN A 93 28.60 5.10 -8.18
C ASN A 93 28.72 4.45 -6.79
N CYS A 94 27.62 4.45 -6.03
CA CYS A 94 27.55 3.85 -4.71
C CYS A 94 27.05 2.41 -4.79
N SER A 95 27.91 1.48 -4.39
CA SER A 95 27.65 0.04 -4.27
C SER A 95 28.28 -0.45 -2.96
N VAL A 96 27.94 -1.66 -2.52
CA VAL A 96 28.57 -2.25 -1.33
C VAL A 96 30.10 -2.27 -1.47
N SER A 97 30.61 -2.61 -2.65
CA SER A 97 32.06 -2.68 -2.91
C SER A 97 32.78 -1.33 -2.93
N THR A 98 32.09 -0.23 -3.29
CA THR A 98 32.68 1.11 -3.32
C THR A 98 32.53 1.82 -1.99
N MET A 99 31.47 1.50 -1.23
CA MET A 99 31.21 2.09 0.07
C MET A 99 31.97 1.37 1.19
N PHE A 100 32.09 0.05 1.13
CA PHE A 100 32.79 -0.75 2.13
C PHE A 100 33.90 -1.54 1.44
N PHE A 101 35.15 -1.12 1.56
CA PHE A 101 36.27 -1.69 0.81
C PHE A 101 37.47 -2.03 1.67
N HIS A 102 38.31 -2.93 1.18
CA HIS A 102 39.53 -3.35 1.84
C HIS A 102 40.73 -2.59 1.27
N GLU A 103 41.40 -1.80 2.11
CA GLU A 103 42.57 -1.01 1.75
C GLU A 103 43.65 -1.11 2.84
N GLN A 104 44.89 -1.38 2.46
CA GLN A 104 46.04 -1.47 3.37
C GLN A 104 45.82 -2.46 4.55
N GLY A 105 45.18 -3.60 4.29
CA GLY A 105 44.95 -4.63 5.31
C GLY A 105 43.83 -4.28 6.30
N LYS A 106 43.02 -3.27 6.02
CA LYS A 106 41.88 -2.86 6.84
C LYS A 106 40.66 -2.56 5.99
N TRP A 107 39.50 -2.90 6.53
CA TRP A 107 38.23 -2.48 5.96
C TRP A 107 37.97 -1.01 6.29
N LYS A 108 37.56 -0.25 5.28
CA LYS A 108 37.31 1.18 5.34
C LYS A 108 35.97 1.52 4.70
N LEU A 109 35.47 2.68 5.08
CA LEU A 109 34.30 3.31 4.48
C LEU A 109 34.74 4.30 3.39
N ALA A 110 33.85 4.57 2.43
CA ALA A 110 33.99 5.73 1.55
C ALA A 110 34.16 7.02 2.34
N ASP A 111 35.14 7.84 1.94
CA ASP A 111 35.45 9.12 2.58
C ASP A 111 34.30 10.12 2.38
N GLU A 112 33.79 10.22 1.14
CA GLU A 112 32.70 11.11 0.74
C GLU A 112 31.62 10.35 -0.06
N ILE A 113 30.36 10.73 0.11
CA ILE A 113 29.22 10.22 -0.64
C ILE A 113 28.75 11.31 -1.61
N VAL A 114 28.85 11.04 -2.91
CA VAL A 114 28.41 11.96 -3.96
C VAL A 114 26.93 11.72 -4.24
N TRP A 115 26.08 12.56 -3.67
CA TRP A 115 24.63 12.46 -3.83
C TRP A 115 24.16 12.91 -5.22
N ASN A 116 23.14 12.23 -5.75
CA ASN A 116 22.47 12.66 -6.97
C ASN A 116 21.88 14.06 -6.72
N GLN A 117 22.24 15.03 -7.58
CA GLN A 117 21.76 16.40 -7.43
C GLN A 117 20.31 16.51 -7.94
N GLU A 118 19.39 16.87 -7.05
CA GLU A 118 18.08 17.37 -7.48
C GLU A 118 18.24 18.79 -8.06
N VAL A 119 17.43 19.13 -9.08
CA VAL A 119 17.41 20.47 -9.71
C VAL A 119 17.16 21.58 -8.68
N LYS A 120 16.46 21.26 -7.57
CA LYS A 120 16.36 22.05 -6.33
C LYS A 120 16.21 21.10 -5.13
N PRO A 121 17.25 20.84 -4.34
CA PRO A 121 17.15 19.91 -3.22
C PRO A 121 16.19 20.45 -2.15
N SER A 122 15.16 19.69 -1.83
CA SER A 122 14.28 20.02 -0.72
C SER A 122 15.02 19.91 0.63
N ASN A 123 14.60 20.68 1.65
CA ASN A 123 15.16 20.54 3.01
C ASN A 123 15.01 19.09 3.53
N GLN A 124 13.92 18.42 3.14
CA GLN A 124 13.67 17.02 3.44
C GLN A 124 14.72 16.09 2.81
N THR A 125 15.00 16.24 1.51
CA THR A 125 16.02 15.46 0.79
C THR A 125 17.38 15.62 1.47
N SER A 126 17.74 16.85 1.84
CA SER A 126 19.01 17.15 2.54
C SER A 126 19.09 16.45 3.91
N LEU A 127 18.02 16.50 4.72
CA LEU A 127 17.99 15.86 6.04
C LEU A 127 18.04 14.32 5.93
N ILE A 128 17.37 13.74 4.94
CA ILE A 128 17.42 12.29 4.68
C ILE A 128 18.84 11.86 4.30
N GLN A 129 19.49 12.56 3.37
CA GLN A 129 20.87 12.28 2.95
C GLN A 129 21.84 12.36 4.14
N LYS A 130 21.76 13.43 4.95
CA LYS A 130 22.55 13.59 6.18
C LYS A 130 22.30 12.46 7.18
N SER A 131 21.05 12.02 7.32
CA SER A 131 20.69 10.89 8.18
C SER A 131 21.31 9.58 7.73
N LEU A 132 21.22 9.28 6.43
CA LEU A 132 21.79 8.07 5.88
C LEU A 132 23.31 8.02 6.05
N ASP A 133 24.02 9.11 5.75
CA ASP A 133 25.47 9.21 5.98
C ASP A 133 25.83 9.08 7.47
N CYS A 134 25.07 9.73 8.35
CA CYS A 134 25.30 9.65 9.79
C CYS A 134 25.11 8.22 10.32
N GLN A 135 24.02 7.55 9.94
CA GLN A 135 23.74 6.17 10.31
C GLN A 135 24.81 5.23 9.75
N TYR A 136 25.15 5.36 8.47
CA TYR A 136 26.18 4.58 7.80
C TYR A 136 27.51 4.58 8.56
N ARG A 137 28.00 5.78 8.93
CA ARG A 137 29.26 5.93 9.67
C ARG A 137 29.16 5.46 11.12
N PHE A 138 28.03 5.71 11.78
CA PHE A 138 27.87 5.36 13.19
C PHE A 138 27.65 3.86 13.40
N ILE A 139 26.86 3.21 12.54
CA ILE A 139 26.68 1.76 12.55
C ILE A 139 28.02 1.06 12.32
N TYR A 140 28.88 1.56 11.44
CA TYR A 140 30.23 1.00 11.28
C TYR A 140 31.08 1.09 12.55
N LYS A 141 30.98 2.19 13.32
CA LYS A 141 31.66 2.28 14.63
C LYS A 141 31.16 1.22 15.60
N LEU A 142 29.84 0.95 15.61
CA LEU A 142 29.25 -0.12 16.41
C LEU A 142 29.69 -1.50 15.92
N LEU A 143 29.76 -1.73 14.61
CA LEU A 143 30.29 -2.97 14.04
C LEU A 143 31.72 -3.23 14.49
N CYS A 144 32.60 -2.22 14.48
CA CYS A 144 33.96 -2.34 14.99
C CYS A 144 34.01 -2.67 16.49
N HIS A 145 33.04 -2.20 17.28
CA HIS A 145 32.96 -2.49 18.72
C HIS A 145 32.49 -3.93 19.00
N PHE A 146 31.46 -4.39 18.27
CA PHE A 146 30.91 -5.74 18.41
C PHE A 146 31.62 -6.79 17.53
N ASP A 147 32.72 -6.42 16.86
CA ASP A 147 33.49 -7.31 16.00
C ASP A 147 33.92 -8.56 16.77
N PRO A 148 33.52 -9.78 16.35
CA PRO A 148 33.90 -11.03 17.01
C PRO A 148 35.42 -11.17 17.26
N LYS A 149 36.27 -10.56 16.43
CA LYS A 149 37.73 -10.54 16.59
C LYS A 149 38.18 -9.82 17.87
N TYR A 150 37.41 -8.84 18.34
CA TYR A 150 37.81 -7.94 19.43
C TYR A 150 36.78 -7.83 20.58
N PHE A 151 35.56 -8.33 20.40
CA PHE A 151 34.46 -8.19 21.35
C PHE A 151 34.77 -8.76 22.73
N SER A 152 34.37 -8.07 23.79
CA SER A 152 34.44 -8.58 25.16
C SER A 152 33.27 -8.04 25.99
N LEU A 153 32.62 -8.92 26.76
CA LEU A 153 31.46 -8.58 27.60
C LEU A 153 31.71 -7.47 28.64
N GLY A 154 32.96 -7.32 29.09
CA GLY A 154 33.32 -6.34 30.12
C GLY A 154 33.64 -4.95 29.57
N LYS A 155 33.55 -4.74 28.26
CA LYS A 155 33.90 -3.48 27.61
C LYS A 155 32.65 -2.81 27.05
N ASP A 156 32.14 -1.84 27.78
CA ASP A 156 31.06 -0.99 27.29
C ASP A 156 31.52 -0.12 26.11
N PHE A 157 30.57 0.22 25.23
CA PHE A 157 30.74 1.17 24.16
C PHE A 157 30.71 2.57 24.77
N ASP A 158 31.79 3.31 24.61
CA ASP A 158 31.94 4.66 25.12
C ASP A 158 31.00 5.62 24.36
N TYR A 159 29.81 5.82 24.90
CA TYR A 159 28.78 6.70 24.36
C TYR A 159 28.02 7.40 25.47
N GLN A 160 27.89 8.72 25.35
CA GLN A 160 27.02 9.52 26.19
C GLN A 160 25.82 10.00 25.39
N PHE A 161 24.62 9.80 25.94
CA PHE A 161 23.40 10.27 25.30
C PHE A 161 23.33 11.79 25.32
N GLU A 162 23.09 12.38 24.14
CA GLU A 162 23.08 13.83 23.93
C GLU A 162 21.66 14.39 23.81
N VAL A 163 20.71 13.59 23.32
CA VAL A 163 19.30 13.95 23.17
C VAL A 163 18.50 13.40 24.34
N LEU A 164 18.73 12.14 24.70
CA LEU A 164 17.95 11.47 25.74
C LEU A 164 18.27 11.97 27.16
N ASN A 165 19.47 12.51 27.41
CA ASN A 165 19.89 13.07 28.69
C ASN A 165 19.57 14.56 28.88
N LYS A 166 19.10 15.28 27.85
CA LYS A 166 18.73 16.69 27.99
C LYS A 166 17.56 16.84 28.95
N GLU A 167 17.73 17.67 29.99
CA GLU A 167 16.64 18.04 30.90
C GLU A 167 15.57 18.83 30.14
N ASP A 168 14.29 18.60 30.45
CA ASP A 168 13.19 19.31 29.80
C ASP A 168 13.20 20.80 30.24
N PRO A 169 13.34 21.79 29.33
CA PRO A 169 13.14 23.19 29.70
C PRO A 169 11.69 23.48 30.14
N GLU A 170 11.50 24.39 31.11
CA GLU A 170 10.26 24.48 31.89
C GLU A 170 9.03 25.07 31.18
N ASN A 171 9.14 25.77 30.05
CA ASN A 171 8.06 26.63 29.53
C ASN A 171 7.59 26.28 28.11
N SER A 172 6.45 25.56 28.00
CA SER A 172 5.62 25.44 26.78
C SER A 172 4.20 24.96 27.15
N TRP A 173 3.15 25.43 26.45
CA TRP A 173 1.76 24.98 26.67
C TRP A 173 1.57 23.49 26.33
N TRP A 174 2.18 23.01 25.26
CA TRP A 174 2.32 21.59 24.92
C TRP A 174 2.85 20.79 26.12
N LYS A 175 3.91 21.29 26.77
CA LYS A 175 4.51 20.65 27.95
C LYS A 175 3.61 20.54 29.18
N LYS A 176 2.53 21.33 29.33
CA LYS A 176 1.62 21.21 30.50
C LYS A 176 0.69 20.00 30.38
N GLN A 177 0.19 19.71 29.18
CA GLN A 177 -0.58 18.50 28.89
C GLN A 177 0.33 17.26 28.95
N PHE A 178 1.54 17.34 28.36
CA PHE A 178 2.51 16.25 28.36
C PHE A 178 3.19 16.00 29.73
N LYS A 179 3.45 17.01 30.59
CA LYS A 179 3.99 16.77 31.95
C LYS A 179 3.04 15.96 32.85
N LYS A 180 1.71 16.15 32.71
CA LYS A 180 0.71 15.33 33.42
C LYS A 180 0.79 13.86 33.01
N LEU A 181 1.12 13.61 31.75
CA LEU A 181 1.29 12.29 31.14
C LEU A 181 2.65 11.67 31.52
N LYS A 182 3.76 12.41 31.38
CA LYS A 182 5.11 12.01 31.79
C LYS A 182 5.18 11.58 33.26
N ARG A 183 4.50 12.29 34.17
CA ARG A 183 4.41 11.94 35.60
C ARG A 183 3.63 10.64 35.86
N ARG A 184 2.73 10.23 34.96
CA ARG A 184 2.03 8.93 34.99
C ARG A 184 2.82 7.81 34.30
N VAL A 185 3.64 8.15 33.31
CA VAL A 185 4.30 7.19 32.39
C VAL A 185 5.73 6.83 32.82
N MET A 186 6.52 7.76 33.38
CA MET A 186 7.94 7.57 33.71
C MET A 186 8.21 7.55 35.22
N ARG A 187 7.75 6.50 35.90
CA ARG A 187 8.37 6.06 37.16
C ARG A 187 9.18 4.78 36.88
N GLN A 188 10.50 4.88 37.04
CA GLN A 188 11.41 3.80 37.49
C GLN A 188 12.03 2.78 36.50
N LYS A 189 12.65 3.18 35.38
CA LYS A 189 13.79 2.41 34.84
C LYS A 189 14.87 3.37 34.32
N ASN A 190 16.11 3.25 34.80
CA ASN A 190 17.22 4.02 34.25
C ASN A 190 17.57 3.44 32.87
N ILE A 191 17.86 4.30 31.88
CA ILE A 191 18.42 3.87 30.58
C ILE A 191 19.68 3.01 30.81
N ASN A 192 20.40 3.27 31.90
CA ASN A 192 21.58 2.53 32.33
C ASN A 192 21.30 1.04 32.64
N ASP A 193 20.06 0.66 32.95
CA ASP A 193 19.67 -0.72 33.28
C ASP A 193 19.41 -1.58 32.02
N ILE A 194 19.40 -0.97 30.83
CA ILE A 194 19.18 -1.67 29.56
C ILE A 194 20.47 -2.42 29.15
N PRO A 195 20.40 -3.70 28.75
CA PRO A 195 21.55 -4.43 28.20
C PRO A 195 22.20 -3.70 27.01
N GLN A 196 23.53 -3.75 26.91
CA GLN A 196 24.30 -2.98 25.93
C GLN A 196 23.92 -3.33 24.48
N ASP A 197 23.71 -4.62 24.20
CA ASP A 197 23.24 -5.17 22.92
C ASP A 197 21.86 -4.64 22.48
N ARG A 198 21.06 -4.09 23.41
CA ARG A 198 19.82 -3.37 23.13
C ARG A 198 20.03 -1.86 23.06
N LYS A 199 20.90 -1.31 23.92
CA LYS A 199 21.23 0.12 23.94
C LYS A 199 21.77 0.61 22.60
N VAL A 200 22.40 -0.26 21.79
CA VAL A 200 22.90 0.11 20.46
C VAL A 200 21.86 0.81 19.59
N TRP A 201 20.60 0.39 19.67
CA TRP A 201 19.53 0.95 18.87
C TRP A 201 19.15 2.36 19.35
N LEU A 202 19.25 2.61 20.66
CA LEU A 202 19.13 3.95 21.22
C LEU A 202 20.36 4.82 20.88
N TYR A 203 21.57 4.25 20.81
CA TYR A 203 22.76 5.00 20.38
C TYR A 203 22.61 5.48 18.95
N ILE A 204 22.16 4.61 18.02
CA ILE A 204 21.94 4.99 16.61
C ILE A 204 20.91 6.11 16.51
N LEU A 205 19.78 5.97 17.23
CA LEU A 205 18.73 6.97 17.30
C LEU A 205 19.26 8.33 17.79
N ASP A 206 19.81 8.35 19.01
CA ASP A 206 20.29 9.54 19.70
C ASP A 206 21.39 10.25 18.90
N HIS A 207 22.36 9.50 18.37
CA HIS A 207 23.47 10.05 17.60
C HIS A 207 22.97 10.71 16.32
N THR A 208 22.08 10.04 15.58
CA THR A 208 21.55 10.53 14.32
C THR A 208 20.72 11.79 14.54
N ILE A 209 19.81 11.79 15.53
CA ILE A 209 18.99 12.97 15.85
C ILE A 209 19.88 14.15 16.28
N HIS A 210 20.87 13.90 17.14
CA HIS A 210 21.78 14.96 17.58
C HIS A 210 22.53 15.60 16.40
N LYS A 211 23.12 14.78 15.53
CA LYS A 211 23.93 15.25 14.40
C LYS A 211 23.10 15.87 13.28
N VAL A 212 21.94 15.30 12.98
CA VAL A 212 21.14 15.69 11.81
C VAL A 212 20.12 16.76 12.16
N VAL A 213 19.53 16.73 13.35
CA VAL A 213 18.46 17.66 13.74
C VAL A 213 19.00 18.77 14.63
N MET A 214 19.66 18.45 15.76
CA MET A 214 20.05 19.45 16.76
C MET A 214 21.17 20.38 16.27
N GLN A 215 22.18 19.84 15.58
CA GLN A 215 23.34 20.62 15.13
C GLN A 215 23.05 21.47 13.87
N ASN A 216 21.92 21.27 13.19
CA ASN A 216 21.62 21.92 11.91
C ASN A 216 20.58 23.07 11.98
N SER A 217 19.91 23.33 13.11
CA SER A 217 18.99 24.49 13.23
C SER A 217 18.86 25.04 14.65
N SER A 218 18.69 26.37 14.76
CA SER A 218 18.49 27.08 16.04
C SER A 218 17.13 26.80 16.69
N ASP A 219 16.11 26.43 15.91
CA ASP A 219 14.75 26.09 16.37
C ASP A 219 14.57 24.57 16.67
N SER A 220 15.59 23.75 16.43
CA SER A 220 15.56 22.28 16.51
C SER A 220 15.05 21.74 17.85
N THR A 221 15.32 22.45 18.96
CA THR A 221 14.90 22.03 20.31
C THR A 221 13.38 22.05 20.45
N SER A 222 12.69 23.00 19.81
CA SER A 222 11.23 23.07 19.86
C SER A 222 10.57 21.98 19.02
N CYS A 223 11.15 21.62 17.87
CA CYS A 223 10.65 20.55 17.01
C CYS A 223 10.83 19.17 17.65
N LEU A 224 11.97 18.88 18.29
CA LEU A 224 12.17 17.56 18.93
C LEU A 224 11.20 17.29 20.07
N GLU A 225 10.73 18.32 20.77
CA GLU A 225 9.73 18.16 21.83
C GLU A 225 8.41 17.59 21.27
N LEU A 226 8.07 17.89 20.02
CA LEU A 226 6.89 17.34 19.35
C LEU A 226 7.02 15.83 19.12
N PHE A 227 8.23 15.33 18.91
CA PHE A 227 8.50 13.90 18.65
C PHE A 227 8.88 13.11 19.90
N ARG A 228 8.88 13.73 21.09
CA ARG A 228 9.20 13.04 22.35
C ARG A 228 8.38 11.75 22.59
N PRO A 229 7.09 11.67 22.21
CA PRO A 229 6.33 10.43 22.32
C PRO A 229 6.93 9.24 21.54
N VAL A 230 7.57 9.50 20.39
CA VAL A 230 8.27 8.47 19.61
C VAL A 230 9.47 7.95 20.40
N LEU A 231 10.29 8.85 20.93
CA LEU A 231 11.48 8.52 21.73
C LEU A 231 11.12 7.73 22.99
N ASP A 232 10.14 8.21 23.76
CA ASP A 232 9.69 7.56 24.98
C ASP A 232 9.03 6.19 24.69
N GLY A 233 8.30 6.10 23.58
CA GLY A 233 7.73 4.86 23.07
C GLY A 233 8.78 3.84 22.67
N LEU A 234 9.84 4.28 21.99
CA LEU A 234 10.96 3.43 21.57
C LEU A 234 11.77 2.91 22.77
N ILE A 235 12.03 3.76 23.77
CA ILE A 235 12.67 3.33 25.03
C ILE A 235 11.80 2.27 25.71
N THR A 236 10.48 2.49 25.77
CA THR A 236 9.54 1.52 26.35
C THR A 236 9.55 0.22 25.57
N PHE A 237 9.50 0.28 24.23
CA PHE A 237 9.55 -0.88 23.34
C PHE A 237 10.82 -1.71 23.54
N ILE A 238 12.00 -1.07 23.54
CA ILE A 238 13.30 -1.74 23.74
C ILE A 238 13.40 -2.39 25.13
N THR A 239 12.78 -1.76 26.13
CA THR A 239 12.81 -2.23 27.52
C THR A 239 11.80 -3.35 27.78
N ALA A 240 10.62 -3.31 27.15
CA ALA A 240 9.50 -4.22 27.41
C ALA A 240 9.52 -5.49 26.54
N CYS A 241 10.10 -5.44 25.34
CA CYS A 241 10.10 -6.58 24.44
C CYS A 241 10.98 -7.75 24.92
N PRO A 242 10.64 -9.01 24.53
CA PRO A 242 11.45 -10.20 24.79
C PRO A 242 12.90 -10.05 24.30
N THR A 243 13.82 -10.74 24.99
CA THR A 243 15.28 -10.65 24.78
C THR A 243 15.75 -10.94 23.36
N ASN A 244 15.03 -11.75 22.59
CA ASN A 244 15.48 -12.21 21.29
C ASN A 244 14.86 -11.42 20.12
N SER A 245 14.31 -10.23 20.39
CA SER A 245 13.56 -9.42 19.41
C SER A 245 14.44 -8.47 18.57
N TYR A 246 15.70 -8.83 18.31
CA TYR A 246 16.69 -7.95 17.67
C TYR A 246 16.23 -7.38 16.32
N GLU A 247 15.58 -8.18 15.48
CA GLU A 247 15.02 -7.70 14.20
C GLU A 247 13.94 -6.64 14.42
N SER A 248 13.10 -6.81 15.44
CA SER A 248 12.08 -5.82 15.77
C SER A 248 12.69 -4.53 16.30
N PHE A 249 13.74 -4.59 17.13
CA PHE A 249 14.48 -3.39 17.56
C PHE A 249 15.05 -2.63 16.38
N ARG A 250 15.71 -3.36 15.48
CA ARG A 250 16.29 -2.84 14.24
C ARG A 250 15.26 -2.10 13.39
N VAL A 251 14.19 -2.79 13.00
CA VAL A 251 13.14 -2.25 12.11
C VAL A 251 12.47 -1.03 12.74
N VAL A 252 12.09 -1.11 14.02
CA VAL A 252 11.40 -0.01 14.70
C VAL A 252 12.31 1.21 14.86
N THR A 253 13.58 1.03 15.20
CA THR A 253 14.53 2.15 15.32
C THR A 253 14.72 2.89 14.01
N HIS A 254 14.90 2.17 12.90
CA HIS A 254 15.05 2.84 11.59
C HIS A 254 13.76 3.52 11.14
N ASN A 255 12.59 2.88 11.33
CA ASN A 255 11.31 3.50 10.98
C ASN A 255 11.01 4.73 11.85
N ALA A 256 11.32 4.70 13.14
CA ALA A 256 11.18 5.84 14.04
C ALA A 256 12.09 7.00 13.61
N LEU A 257 13.36 6.72 13.31
CA LEU A 257 14.30 7.72 12.78
C LEU A 257 13.78 8.35 11.49
N MET A 258 13.38 7.52 10.53
CA MET A 258 12.89 8.02 9.24
C MET A 258 11.61 8.83 9.39
N PHE A 259 10.68 8.37 10.23
CA PHE A 259 9.47 9.12 10.57
C PHE A 259 9.81 10.50 11.13
N GLU A 260 10.68 10.58 12.14
CA GLU A 260 11.08 11.85 12.75
C GLU A 260 11.77 12.78 11.74
N ILE A 261 12.74 12.28 10.98
CA ILE A 261 13.51 13.09 10.02
C ILE A 261 12.61 13.63 8.92
N GLN A 262 11.73 12.79 8.36
CA GLN A 262 10.79 13.20 7.32
C GLN A 262 9.77 14.18 7.87
N ALA A 263 9.18 13.90 9.02
CA ALA A 263 8.18 14.77 9.61
C ALA A 263 8.79 16.13 9.99
N ILE A 264 9.92 16.17 10.69
CA ILE A 264 10.62 17.40 11.12
C ILE A 264 10.90 18.34 9.94
N SER A 265 11.23 17.80 8.76
CA SER A 265 11.49 18.61 7.56
C SER A 265 10.31 19.51 7.18
N HIS A 266 9.07 19.08 7.47
CA HIS A 266 7.86 19.86 7.27
C HIS A 266 7.65 20.92 8.36
N PHE A 267 8.18 20.71 9.57
CA PHE A 267 7.96 21.59 10.73
C PHE A 267 9.04 22.65 10.95
N GLN A 268 10.19 22.54 10.26
CA GLN A 268 11.28 23.52 10.37
C GLN A 268 11.04 24.81 9.57
N ASP A 269 10.18 24.80 8.55
CA ASP A 269 9.83 25.97 7.73
C ASP A 269 8.54 26.61 8.25
N LYS A 270 8.66 27.41 9.33
CA LYS A 270 7.53 28.02 10.06
C LYS A 270 6.62 28.90 9.18
N GLU A 271 7.12 29.46 8.09
CA GLU A 271 6.32 30.29 7.16
C GLU A 271 5.35 29.46 6.32
N LYS A 272 5.54 28.14 6.23
CA LYS A 272 4.70 27.22 5.45
C LYS A 272 3.84 26.28 6.30
N LEU A 273 3.92 26.38 7.63
CA LEU A 273 3.17 25.48 8.49
C LEU A 273 1.68 25.84 8.48
N SER A 274 0.82 24.91 8.05
CA SER A 274 -0.61 25.08 8.25
C SER A 274 -1.01 24.64 9.66
N ASP A 275 -2.02 25.28 10.26
CA ASP A 275 -2.59 24.84 11.54
C ASP A 275 -2.99 23.35 11.51
N LYS A 276 -3.45 22.87 10.34
CA LYS A 276 -3.81 21.46 10.12
C LYS A 276 -2.62 20.50 10.25
N ASP A 277 -1.43 20.89 9.79
CA ASP A 277 -0.26 20.02 9.89
C ASP A 277 0.14 19.75 11.34
N SER A 278 -0.04 20.75 12.21
CA SER A 278 0.19 20.64 13.65
C SER A 278 -0.81 19.68 14.29
N VAL A 279 -2.11 19.86 13.99
CA VAL A 279 -3.18 18.99 14.52
C VAL A 279 -2.98 17.53 14.11
N ILE A 280 -2.62 17.28 12.84
CA ILE A 280 -2.31 15.93 12.37
C ILE A 280 -1.16 15.34 13.18
N LEU A 281 -0.05 16.07 13.36
CA LEU A 281 1.09 15.59 14.12
C LEU A 281 0.72 15.25 15.57
N GLU A 282 -0.05 16.12 16.22
CA GLU A 282 -0.53 15.90 17.58
C GLU A 282 -1.35 14.62 17.70
N ASN A 283 -2.26 14.39 16.76
CA ASN A 283 -3.08 13.19 16.75
C ASN A 283 -2.25 11.91 16.47
N LEU A 284 -1.24 11.99 15.60
CA LEU A 284 -0.27 10.90 15.42
C LEU A 284 0.44 10.60 16.75
N MET A 285 0.95 11.63 17.43
CA MET A 285 1.63 11.50 18.72
C MET A 285 0.74 10.93 19.84
N LYS A 286 -0.56 11.27 19.82
CA LYS A 286 -1.55 10.74 20.76
C LYS A 286 -1.64 9.21 20.66
N TYR A 287 -1.73 8.67 19.45
CA TYR A 287 -1.78 7.22 19.24
C TYR A 287 -0.48 6.52 19.67
N ILE A 288 0.68 7.11 19.35
CA ILE A 288 1.99 6.61 19.79
C ILE A 288 2.05 6.54 21.32
N THR A 289 1.55 7.57 22.00
CA THR A 289 1.50 7.62 23.46
C THR A 289 0.63 6.52 24.05
N VAL A 290 -0.56 6.30 23.49
CA VAL A 290 -1.51 5.28 23.95
C VAL A 290 -0.85 3.90 23.88
N VAL A 291 -0.36 3.51 22.71
CA VAL A 291 0.28 2.19 22.53
C VAL A 291 1.55 2.05 23.39
N SER A 292 2.29 3.14 23.61
CA SER A 292 3.46 3.14 24.49
C SER A 292 3.11 2.90 25.95
N THR A 293 1.93 3.34 26.37
CA THR A 293 1.42 3.09 27.72
C THR A 293 0.97 1.64 27.84
N ASP A 294 0.27 1.11 26.83
CA ASP A 294 -0.25 -0.26 26.80
C ASP A 294 0.88 -1.30 26.74
N MET A 295 2.02 -0.98 26.11
CA MET A 295 3.22 -1.83 26.15
C MET A 295 3.73 -2.14 27.56
N LYS A 296 3.42 -1.29 28.55
CA LYS A 296 3.82 -1.51 29.95
C LYS A 296 2.89 -2.50 30.66
N SER A 297 1.68 -2.72 30.13
CA SER A 297 0.66 -3.59 30.73
C SER A 297 0.46 -4.92 29.99
N GLY A 298 0.94 -5.08 28.74
CA GLY A 298 0.82 -6.33 27.99
C GLY A 298 1.75 -6.47 26.79
N SER A 299 2.00 -7.71 26.36
CA SER A 299 2.95 -8.04 25.28
C SER A 299 2.43 -7.75 23.85
N SER A 300 1.12 -7.81 23.61
CA SER A 300 0.53 -7.56 22.28
C SER A 300 0.70 -6.12 21.79
N ALA A 301 0.81 -5.16 22.70
CA ALA A 301 1.02 -3.75 22.36
C ALA A 301 2.38 -3.49 21.69
N SER A 302 3.35 -4.41 21.80
CA SER A 302 4.66 -4.25 21.13
C SER A 302 4.55 -4.43 19.61
N SER A 303 3.73 -5.38 19.13
CA SER A 303 3.48 -5.51 17.69
C SER A 303 2.70 -4.33 17.15
N ASP A 304 1.77 -3.79 17.95
CA ASP A 304 0.97 -2.63 17.58
C ASP A 304 1.84 -1.37 17.44
N PHE A 305 2.78 -1.14 18.36
CA PHE A 305 3.75 -0.04 18.26
C PHE A 305 4.59 -0.16 16.99
N ARG A 306 5.14 -1.34 16.70
CA ARG A 306 5.94 -1.58 15.50
C ARG A 306 5.14 -1.25 14.24
N ASN A 307 3.95 -1.84 14.10
CA ASN A 307 3.13 -1.66 12.91
C ASN A 307 2.68 -0.19 12.75
N LEU A 308 2.40 0.51 13.86
CA LEU A 308 2.03 1.93 13.84
C LEU A 308 3.18 2.81 13.34
N ILE A 309 4.39 2.62 13.89
CA ILE A 309 5.57 3.40 13.50
C ILE A 309 5.94 3.14 12.03
N GLU A 310 5.80 1.90 11.56
CA GLU A 310 6.01 1.55 10.15
C GLU A 310 5.07 2.30 9.22
N GLU A 311 3.76 2.28 9.47
CA GLU A 311 2.79 2.98 8.62
C GLU A 311 2.88 4.50 8.72
N TYR A 312 3.25 5.05 9.88
CA TYR A 312 3.47 6.49 10.05
C TYR A 312 4.75 6.97 9.34
N SER A 313 5.80 6.15 9.36
CA SER A 313 7.01 6.38 8.57
C SER A 313 6.67 6.39 7.08
N ARG A 314 5.91 5.39 6.60
CA ARG A 314 5.45 5.33 5.20
C ARG A 314 4.57 6.53 4.84
N TYR A 315 3.63 6.92 5.69
CA TYR A 315 2.81 8.12 5.47
C TYR A 315 3.67 9.38 5.32
N SER A 316 4.63 9.57 6.23
CA SER A 316 5.51 10.75 6.21
C SER A 316 6.43 10.76 5.00
N SER A 317 6.89 9.59 4.56
CA SER A 317 7.68 9.45 3.33
C SER A 317 6.86 9.79 2.09
N LEU A 318 5.55 9.54 2.07
CA LEU A 318 4.69 9.86 0.94
C LEU A 318 4.22 11.33 0.93
N ARG A 319 4.34 12.06 2.03
CA ARG A 319 3.82 13.44 2.16
C ARG A 319 4.42 14.43 1.18
N HIS A 320 5.68 14.25 0.77
CA HIS A 320 6.32 15.11 -0.25
C HIS A 320 5.68 14.98 -1.64
N LEU A 321 5.03 13.85 -1.93
CA LEU A 321 4.31 13.61 -3.19
C LEU A 321 3.04 14.47 -3.28
N LEU A 322 2.59 15.04 -2.17
CA LEU A 322 1.47 15.96 -2.07
C LEU A 322 1.93 17.43 -2.25
N THR A 323 2.94 17.67 -3.08
CA THR A 323 3.44 19.00 -3.42
C THR A 323 3.38 19.23 -4.93
N VAL A 324 3.22 20.49 -5.34
CA VAL A 324 3.11 20.88 -6.74
C VAL A 324 4.35 21.66 -7.13
N ASP A 325 4.99 21.29 -8.25
CA ASP A 325 6.02 22.15 -8.84
C ASP A 325 5.36 23.38 -9.48
N GLU A 326 5.33 24.46 -8.71
CA GLU A 326 4.77 25.75 -9.13
C GLU A 326 5.53 26.36 -10.32
N SER A 327 6.77 25.95 -10.58
CA SER A 327 7.57 26.52 -11.68
C SER A 327 7.12 26.03 -13.06
N LEU A 328 6.53 24.84 -13.11
CA LEU A 328 6.06 24.19 -14.34
C LEU A 328 4.55 24.35 -14.57
N CYS A 329 3.81 24.86 -13.57
CA CYS A 329 2.34 24.95 -13.60
C CYS A 329 1.84 26.40 -13.52
N PRO A 330 0.84 26.81 -14.34
CA PRO A 330 0.19 28.10 -14.15
C PRO A 330 -0.52 28.21 -12.80
N ALA A 331 -0.62 29.44 -12.27
CA ALA A 331 -1.19 29.72 -10.94
C ALA A 331 -2.61 29.14 -10.74
N TYR A 332 -3.47 29.18 -11.76
CA TYR A 332 -4.81 28.57 -11.72
C TYR A 332 -4.75 27.07 -11.39
N LEU A 333 -3.87 26.33 -12.07
CA LEU A 333 -3.75 24.89 -11.90
C LEU A 333 -3.12 24.54 -10.54
N VAL A 334 -2.12 25.33 -10.12
CA VAL A 334 -1.51 25.20 -8.79
C VAL A 334 -2.56 25.29 -7.68
N THR A 335 -3.45 26.29 -7.75
CA THR A 335 -4.55 26.44 -6.77
C THR A 335 -5.45 25.21 -6.74
N LYS A 336 -5.83 24.67 -7.90
CA LYS A 336 -6.71 23.50 -8.01
C LYS A 336 -6.06 22.23 -7.47
N ILE A 337 -4.77 22.01 -7.72
CA ILE A 337 -4.07 20.85 -7.17
C ILE A 337 -3.86 21.00 -5.65
N LYS A 338 -3.61 22.23 -5.15
CA LYS A 338 -3.56 22.50 -3.71
C LYS A 338 -4.89 22.21 -2.99
N GLU A 339 -6.03 22.47 -3.65
CA GLU A 339 -7.36 22.09 -3.13
C GLU A 339 -7.48 20.56 -2.96
N ILE A 340 -6.99 19.76 -3.91
CA ILE A 340 -6.94 18.29 -3.81
C ILE A 340 -6.06 17.86 -2.63
N HIS A 341 -4.88 18.45 -2.47
CA HIS A 341 -3.99 18.14 -1.35
C HIS A 341 -4.63 18.46 0.00
N ALA A 342 -5.37 19.58 0.08
CA ALA A 342 -6.12 19.94 1.29
C ALA A 342 -7.21 18.90 1.62
N LEU A 343 -7.87 18.31 0.61
CA LEU A 343 -8.83 17.20 0.82
C LEU A 343 -8.14 15.96 1.40
N ILE A 344 -6.95 15.59 0.90
CA ILE A 344 -6.18 14.46 1.44
C ILE A 344 -5.80 14.72 2.92
N LEU A 345 -5.34 15.92 3.25
CA LEU A 345 -5.03 16.27 4.65
C LEU A 345 -6.27 16.25 5.54
N MET A 346 -7.43 16.70 5.06
CA MET A 346 -8.69 16.59 5.81
C MET A 346 -9.12 15.15 6.04
N LEU A 347 -8.87 14.26 5.07
CA LEU A 347 -9.13 12.83 5.20
C LEU A 347 -8.26 12.21 6.31
N VAL A 348 -6.96 12.54 6.33
CA VAL A 348 -6.02 12.11 7.38
C VAL A 348 -6.48 12.60 8.75
N ASP A 349 -6.75 13.89 8.87
CA ASP A 349 -7.16 14.52 10.13
C ASP A 349 -8.45 13.89 10.68
N ALA A 350 -9.49 13.80 9.85
CA ALA A 350 -10.76 13.18 10.22
C ALA A 350 -10.65 11.70 10.61
N SER A 351 -9.68 10.97 10.04
CA SER A 351 -9.40 9.58 10.41
C SER A 351 -8.71 9.46 11.77
N LEU A 352 -7.81 10.40 12.09
CA LEU A 352 -7.05 10.44 13.32
C LEU A 352 -7.87 10.95 14.52
N GLU A 353 -8.92 11.74 14.27
CA GLU A 353 -9.90 12.13 15.30
C GLU A 353 -10.75 10.95 15.79
N LYS A 354 -10.83 9.86 15.02
CA LYS A 354 -11.57 8.66 15.43
C LYS A 354 -10.94 8.05 16.66
N SER A 355 -11.77 7.62 17.61
CA SER A 355 -11.32 6.83 18.77
C SER A 355 -11.42 5.35 18.39
N VAL A 356 -10.31 4.74 17.98
CA VAL A 356 -10.24 3.33 17.58
C VAL A 356 -9.04 2.63 18.22
N ASN A 357 -9.02 1.30 18.16
CA ASN A 357 -7.83 0.54 18.49
C ASN A 357 -6.74 0.71 17.41
N VAL A 358 -5.48 0.51 17.82
CA VAL A 358 -4.32 0.67 16.94
C VAL A 358 -4.36 -0.25 15.72
N PRO A 359 -4.75 -1.54 15.80
CA PRO A 359 -4.84 -2.40 14.62
C PRO A 359 -5.77 -1.88 13.53
N SER A 360 -6.93 -1.31 13.90
CA SER A 360 -7.88 -0.74 12.95
C SER A 360 -7.30 0.50 12.27
N LEU A 361 -6.62 1.36 13.03
CA LEU A 361 -5.95 2.54 12.49
C LEU A 361 -4.82 2.15 11.52
N VAL A 362 -3.99 1.18 11.90
CA VAL A 362 -2.90 0.64 11.05
C VAL A 362 -3.46 0.10 9.74
N LYS A 363 -4.55 -0.68 9.78
CA LYS A 363 -5.21 -1.21 8.57
C LYS A 363 -5.69 -0.08 7.66
N TYR A 364 -6.27 0.98 8.22
CA TYR A 364 -6.67 2.15 7.46
C TYR A 364 -5.48 2.89 6.83
N PHE A 365 -4.42 3.16 7.62
CA PHE A 365 -3.23 3.85 7.12
C PHE A 365 -2.52 3.06 6.01
N ARG A 366 -2.57 1.72 6.01
CA ARG A 366 -2.10 0.91 4.88
C ARG A 366 -2.83 1.25 3.59
N GLU A 367 -4.16 1.23 3.61
CA GLU A 367 -4.98 1.54 2.43
C GLU A 367 -4.82 3.00 1.99
N LEU A 368 -4.64 3.92 2.95
CA LEU A 368 -4.37 5.33 2.67
C LEU A 368 -2.99 5.54 2.03
N ASN A 369 -1.94 4.94 2.59
CA ASN A 369 -0.57 5.03 2.09
C ASN A 369 -0.50 4.50 0.65
N ASP A 370 -1.09 3.34 0.44
CA ASP A 370 -1.27 2.74 -0.87
C ASP A 370 -2.01 3.67 -1.86
N PHE A 371 -3.08 4.34 -1.42
CA PHE A 371 -3.81 5.29 -2.24
C PHE A 371 -2.95 6.52 -2.60
N ILE A 372 -2.21 7.08 -1.65
CA ILE A 372 -1.32 8.23 -1.88
C ILE A 372 -0.19 7.84 -2.84
N GLU A 373 0.32 6.61 -2.73
CA GLU A 373 1.36 6.09 -3.62
C GLU A 373 0.89 5.99 -5.07
N ASP A 374 -0.34 5.57 -5.33
CA ASP A 374 -0.91 5.55 -6.68
C ASP A 374 -1.35 6.93 -7.17
N PHE A 375 -1.79 7.81 -6.25
CA PHE A 375 -2.14 9.20 -6.55
C PHE A 375 -0.98 9.97 -7.18
N LYS A 376 0.27 9.69 -6.77
CA LYS A 376 1.48 10.34 -7.33
C LYS A 376 1.65 10.12 -8.84
N ASN A 377 1.05 9.05 -9.38
CA ASN A 377 1.15 8.70 -10.79
C ASN A 377 0.15 9.48 -11.66
N ILE A 378 -0.74 10.29 -11.05
CA ILE A 378 -1.67 11.15 -11.77
C ILE A 378 -0.95 12.44 -12.17
N ASP A 379 -0.51 12.50 -13.42
CA ASP A 379 0.05 13.71 -14.01
C ASP A 379 -1.07 14.70 -14.34
N PHE A 380 -1.46 15.54 -13.37
CA PHE A 380 -2.46 16.59 -13.59
C PHE A 380 -2.04 17.60 -14.67
N PRO A 381 -0.84 18.21 -14.63
CA PRO A 381 -0.46 19.22 -15.62
C PRO A 381 -0.38 18.67 -17.04
N GLY A 382 0.16 17.47 -17.21
CA GLY A 382 0.32 16.84 -18.51
C GLY A 382 -0.91 16.08 -18.99
N ASN A 383 -2.01 15.97 -18.24
CA ASN A 383 -3.24 15.30 -18.69
C ASN A 383 -4.47 16.23 -18.69
N TRP A 384 -4.31 17.45 -19.19
CA TRP A 384 -5.44 18.32 -19.45
C TRP A 384 -5.98 18.11 -20.87
N TYR A 385 -7.15 17.47 -20.96
CA TYR A 385 -7.86 17.25 -22.23
C TYR A 385 -9.08 18.15 -22.35
N ILE A 386 -9.34 18.63 -23.57
CA ILE A 386 -10.52 19.44 -23.91
C ILE A 386 -11.21 18.93 -25.20
N LYS A 387 -12.49 19.23 -25.33
CA LYS A 387 -13.23 19.12 -26.60
C LYS A 387 -13.30 20.49 -27.26
N SER A 388 -12.84 20.60 -28.50
CA SER A 388 -12.85 21.84 -29.26
C SER A 388 -13.15 21.58 -30.74
N ASN A 389 -13.78 22.54 -31.40
CA ASN A 389 -13.91 22.56 -32.87
C ASN A 389 -12.80 23.39 -33.54
N ILE A 390 -12.05 24.16 -32.73
CA ILE A 390 -11.03 25.09 -33.20
C ILE A 390 -9.67 24.52 -32.82
N SER A 391 -8.84 24.25 -33.82
CA SER A 391 -7.43 23.95 -33.61
C SER A 391 -6.68 25.21 -33.18
N ARG A 392 -5.87 25.14 -32.13
CA ARG A 392 -4.94 26.20 -31.72
C ARG A 392 -3.51 25.66 -31.78
N PRO A 393 -2.85 25.70 -32.95
CA PRO A 393 -1.51 25.14 -33.13
C PRO A 393 -0.52 25.67 -32.08
N GLY A 394 0.27 24.78 -31.49
CA GLY A 394 1.25 25.13 -30.46
C GLY A 394 0.67 25.41 -29.07
N ILE A 395 -0.66 25.41 -28.89
CA ILE A 395 -1.33 25.52 -27.59
C ILE A 395 -2.04 24.22 -27.22
N ILE A 396 -2.73 23.62 -28.19
CA ILE A 396 -3.41 22.33 -28.05
C ILE A 396 -3.04 21.41 -29.22
N GLU A 397 -2.94 20.12 -28.94
CA GLU A 397 -2.60 19.08 -29.91
C GLU A 397 -3.74 18.07 -30.02
N LYS A 398 -4.09 17.67 -31.25
CA LYS A 398 -5.14 16.68 -31.48
C LYS A 398 -4.67 15.31 -30.99
N VAL A 399 -5.50 14.64 -30.20
CA VAL A 399 -5.21 13.29 -29.71
C VAL A 399 -5.85 12.28 -30.66
N ASP A 400 -5.06 11.32 -31.14
CA ASP A 400 -5.59 10.16 -31.84
C ASP A 400 -6.37 9.29 -30.85
N ASN A 401 -7.67 9.15 -31.11
CA ASN A 401 -8.58 8.42 -30.24
C ASN A 401 -9.50 7.51 -31.07
N LYS A 402 -10.19 6.60 -30.39
CA LYS A 402 -11.08 5.62 -31.06
C LYS A 402 -12.31 6.24 -31.73
N ILE A 403 -12.59 7.53 -31.51
CA ILE A 403 -13.80 8.24 -31.98
C ILE A 403 -13.44 9.38 -32.96
N ALA A 404 -12.27 9.31 -33.61
CA ALA A 404 -11.71 10.40 -34.42
C ALA A 404 -12.57 10.89 -35.62
N SER A 405 -13.73 10.27 -35.89
CA SER A 405 -14.59 10.51 -37.05
C SER A 405 -15.77 11.49 -36.85
N GLU A 406 -15.96 12.08 -35.67
CA GLU A 406 -17.13 12.94 -35.37
C GLU A 406 -16.79 14.39 -34.99
N SER A 407 -17.80 15.27 -35.03
CA SER A 407 -17.75 16.76 -35.12
C SER A 407 -16.96 17.53 -34.05
N ARG A 408 -16.47 16.89 -32.97
CA ARG A 408 -15.63 17.46 -31.91
C ARG A 408 -14.43 16.56 -31.63
N CYS A 409 -13.23 17.00 -32.05
CA CYS A 409 -11.99 16.28 -31.77
C CYS A 409 -11.57 16.47 -30.29
N SER A 410 -10.93 15.45 -29.73
CA SER A 410 -10.24 15.57 -28.43
C SER A 410 -8.88 16.20 -28.63
N TYR A 411 -8.55 17.17 -27.79
CA TYR A 411 -7.26 17.83 -27.79
C TYR A 411 -6.61 17.75 -26.42
N LYS A 412 -5.28 17.65 -26.40
CA LYS A 412 -4.43 17.75 -25.23
C LYS A 412 -3.86 19.16 -25.17
N VAL A 413 -3.87 19.79 -23.99
CA VAL A 413 -3.20 21.09 -23.79
C VAL A 413 -1.69 20.85 -23.70
N ILE A 414 -0.92 21.50 -24.56
CA ILE A 414 0.54 21.38 -24.64
C ILE A 414 1.27 22.64 -24.17
N ASP A 415 0.63 23.82 -24.22
CA ASP A 415 1.12 25.06 -23.61
C ASP A 415 0.11 25.59 -22.59
N LEU A 416 0.32 25.21 -21.32
CA LEU A 416 -0.59 25.52 -20.21
C LEU A 416 -0.73 27.03 -19.96
N LYS A 417 0.35 27.81 -20.15
CA LYS A 417 0.34 29.26 -19.87
C LYS A 417 -0.49 29.99 -20.92
N ARG A 418 -0.15 29.77 -22.19
CA ARG A 418 -0.89 30.38 -23.30
C ARG A 418 -2.34 29.91 -23.35
N PHE A 419 -2.60 28.66 -22.97
CA PHE A 419 -3.97 28.15 -22.95
C PHE A 419 -4.88 28.92 -21.98
N ILE A 420 -4.36 29.29 -20.81
CA ILE A 420 -5.11 30.08 -19.82
C ILE A 420 -5.20 31.55 -20.23
N GLU A 421 -4.13 32.12 -20.80
CA GLU A 421 -4.10 33.52 -21.23
C GLU A 421 -5.06 33.82 -22.40
N VAL A 422 -5.27 32.85 -23.30
CA VAL A 422 -6.11 33.01 -24.51
C VAL A 422 -7.60 32.89 -24.20
N ASP A 423 -8.00 32.41 -23.02
CA ASP A 423 -9.41 32.35 -22.64
C ASP A 423 -9.86 33.70 -22.04
N GLU A 424 -10.21 34.64 -22.93
CA GLU A 424 -10.51 36.06 -22.66
C GLU A 424 -11.64 36.31 -21.64
N ASN A 425 -12.40 35.28 -21.24
CA ASN A 425 -13.50 35.36 -20.27
C ASN A 425 -13.07 35.03 -18.82
N GLY A 426 -11.80 34.72 -18.57
CA GLY A 426 -11.24 34.53 -17.22
C GLY A 426 -11.54 33.18 -16.53
N CYS A 427 -12.22 32.25 -17.22
CA CYS A 427 -12.51 30.90 -16.71
C CYS A 427 -12.10 29.85 -17.75
N PRO A 428 -10.90 29.24 -17.64
CA PRO A 428 -10.49 28.18 -18.56
C PRO A 428 -11.42 26.96 -18.45
N PRO A 429 -11.48 26.09 -19.48
CA PRO A 429 -12.35 24.92 -19.48
C PRO A 429 -12.03 23.97 -18.31
N GLN A 430 -13.03 23.24 -17.84
CA GLN A 430 -12.87 22.38 -16.67
C GLN A 430 -11.77 21.32 -16.89
N HIS A 431 -10.92 21.17 -15.87
CA HIS A 431 -9.98 20.05 -15.82
C HIS A 431 -10.68 18.81 -15.23
N HIS A 432 -11.27 17.98 -16.08
CA HIS A 432 -12.11 16.85 -15.63
C HIS A 432 -11.39 15.85 -14.72
N ILE A 433 -10.10 15.58 -14.92
CA ILE A 433 -9.34 14.68 -14.01
C ILE A 433 -9.27 15.26 -12.59
N ILE A 434 -8.91 16.53 -12.43
CA ILE A 434 -8.93 17.22 -11.12
C ILE A 434 -10.34 17.17 -10.53
N HIS A 435 -11.37 17.46 -11.33
CA HIS A 435 -12.75 17.40 -10.87
C HIS A 435 -13.13 16.00 -10.34
N ILE A 436 -12.83 14.94 -11.11
CA ILE A 436 -13.09 13.55 -10.71
C ILE A 436 -12.39 13.24 -9.38
N VAL A 437 -11.08 13.50 -9.30
CA VAL A 437 -10.29 13.18 -8.10
C VAL A 437 -10.77 13.96 -6.88
N SER A 438 -11.11 15.25 -7.02
CA SER A 438 -11.71 16.05 -5.95
C SER A 438 -13.01 15.42 -5.44
N ARG A 439 -13.92 15.05 -6.34
CA ARG A 439 -15.21 14.45 -6.00
C ARG A 439 -15.07 13.07 -5.35
N LEU A 440 -14.10 12.27 -5.77
CA LEU A 440 -13.78 11.00 -5.13
C LEU A 440 -13.25 11.21 -3.71
N LEU A 441 -12.35 12.16 -3.48
CA LEU A 441 -11.85 12.48 -2.14
C LEU A 441 -12.96 13.01 -1.22
N GLU A 442 -13.84 13.89 -1.73
CA GLU A 442 -15.02 14.35 -0.99
C GLU A 442 -15.93 13.17 -0.60
N CYS A 443 -16.09 12.19 -1.50
CA CYS A 443 -16.82 10.95 -1.23
C CYS A 443 -16.17 10.12 -0.11
N ALA A 444 -14.84 10.01 -0.08
CA ALA A 444 -14.10 9.33 0.99
C ALA A 444 -14.17 10.08 2.33
N ILE A 445 -14.11 11.41 2.33
CA ILE A 445 -14.32 12.21 3.54
C ILE A 445 -15.74 12.01 4.06
N LYS A 446 -16.73 11.95 3.16
CA LYS A 446 -18.13 11.69 3.54
C LYS A 446 -18.29 10.33 4.21
N SER A 447 -17.63 9.26 3.73
CA SER A 447 -17.75 7.92 4.34
C SER A 447 -17.24 7.87 5.78
N LEU A 448 -16.34 8.76 6.19
CA LEU A 448 -15.88 8.90 7.57
C LEU A 448 -16.93 9.47 8.52
N THR A 449 -18.02 10.05 8.03
CA THR A 449 -19.08 10.64 8.88
C THR A 449 -20.39 9.85 8.86
N ILE A 450 -20.50 8.84 7.99
CA ILE A 450 -21.68 7.99 7.88
C ILE A 450 -21.77 7.02 9.06
N THR A 451 -23.00 6.79 9.53
CA THR A 451 -23.32 5.72 10.47
C THR A 451 -23.52 4.41 9.71
N TRP A 452 -22.78 3.37 10.10
CA TRP A 452 -22.81 2.06 9.46
C TRP A 452 -23.51 1.04 10.36
N GLU A 453 -24.40 0.24 9.78
CA GLU A 453 -24.92 -0.98 10.40
C GLU A 453 -23.81 -2.05 10.31
N SER A 454 -23.20 -2.35 11.45
CA SER A 454 -22.13 -3.35 11.58
C SER A 454 -21.98 -3.81 13.03
N ASP A 455 -21.36 -4.98 13.23
CA ASP A 455 -21.01 -5.48 14.57
C ASP A 455 -19.83 -4.72 15.21
N SER A 456 -19.13 -3.90 14.42
CA SER A 456 -18.01 -3.09 14.88
C SER A 456 -18.47 -1.74 15.44
N GLU A 457 -17.66 -1.14 16.32
CA GLU A 457 -17.87 0.23 16.76
C GLU A 457 -17.89 1.20 15.56
N GLN A 458 -18.71 2.25 15.62
CA GLN A 458 -18.92 3.16 14.50
C GLN A 458 -17.63 3.78 13.96
N SER A 459 -16.71 4.19 14.83
CA SER A 459 -15.40 4.73 14.43
C SER A 459 -14.59 3.71 13.63
N VAL A 460 -14.62 2.43 14.04
CA VAL A 460 -13.93 1.34 13.34
C VAL A 460 -14.60 1.09 11.99
N ALA A 461 -15.92 0.98 11.95
CA ALA A 461 -16.70 0.78 10.73
C ALA A 461 -16.47 1.90 9.70
N GLN A 462 -16.37 3.15 10.16
CA GLN A 462 -16.07 4.32 9.31
C GLN A 462 -14.68 4.23 8.68
N LEU A 463 -13.66 3.81 9.44
CA LEU A 463 -12.31 3.59 8.90
C LEU A 463 -12.29 2.41 7.93
N GLU A 464 -12.97 1.30 8.23
CA GLU A 464 -13.04 0.14 7.33
C GLU A 464 -13.72 0.46 6.01
N ALA A 465 -14.87 1.15 6.05
CA ALA A 465 -15.59 1.58 4.86
C ALA A 465 -14.73 2.53 4.01
N THR A 466 -14.11 3.52 4.65
CA THR A 466 -13.27 4.50 3.94
C THR A 466 -12.03 3.85 3.33
N GLY A 467 -11.35 2.94 4.06
CA GLY A 467 -10.22 2.19 3.54
C GLY A 467 -10.59 1.34 2.31
N ALA A 468 -11.72 0.63 2.35
CA ALA A 468 -12.22 -0.13 1.21
C ALA A 468 -12.54 0.78 0.01
N LEU A 469 -13.09 1.96 0.27
CA LEU A 469 -13.41 2.96 -0.75
C LEU A 469 -12.15 3.51 -1.42
N LEU A 470 -11.13 3.88 -0.66
CA LEU A 470 -9.82 4.31 -1.19
C LEU A 470 -9.17 3.23 -2.04
N CYS A 471 -9.23 1.97 -1.59
CA CYS A 471 -8.71 0.82 -2.35
C CYS A 471 -9.38 0.68 -3.73
N ALA A 472 -10.70 0.86 -3.79
CA ALA A 472 -11.45 0.83 -5.04
C ALA A 472 -11.19 2.06 -5.93
N MET A 473 -11.12 3.25 -5.34
CA MET A 473 -10.80 4.49 -6.06
C MET A 473 -9.43 4.44 -6.71
N ARG A 474 -8.40 3.91 -6.04
CA ARG A 474 -7.05 3.78 -6.64
C ARG A 474 -7.08 3.00 -7.95
N SER A 475 -7.93 1.98 -8.04
CA SER A 475 -8.05 1.15 -9.24
C SER A 475 -8.67 1.93 -10.41
N SER A 476 -9.45 2.99 -10.15
CA SER A 476 -10.03 3.83 -11.19
C SER A 476 -9.00 4.79 -11.82
N PHE A 477 -7.91 5.12 -11.11
CA PHE A 477 -6.90 6.07 -11.59
C PHE A 477 -6.24 5.66 -12.91
N LEU A 478 -6.03 4.36 -13.12
CA LEU A 478 -5.48 3.82 -14.37
C LEU A 478 -6.33 4.15 -15.61
N TYR A 479 -7.61 4.46 -15.42
CA TYR A 479 -8.58 4.73 -16.48
C TYR A 479 -8.79 6.23 -16.73
N LEU A 480 -8.17 7.10 -15.93
CA LEU A 480 -8.24 8.55 -16.15
C LEU A 480 -7.67 8.96 -17.52
N LYS A 481 -6.64 8.22 -17.99
CA LYS A 481 -6.01 8.41 -19.31
C LYS A 481 -6.93 8.11 -20.50
N GLU A 482 -8.07 7.45 -20.28
CA GLU A 482 -9.03 7.13 -21.34
C GLU A 482 -9.99 8.28 -21.63
N GLN A 483 -9.94 9.37 -20.86
CA GLN A 483 -10.76 10.56 -21.11
C GLN A 483 -10.83 10.94 -22.61
N PRO A 484 -9.72 10.96 -23.39
CA PRO A 484 -9.77 11.35 -24.80
C PRO A 484 -10.67 10.47 -25.67
N ASP A 485 -10.91 9.21 -25.28
CA ASP A 485 -11.78 8.26 -25.98
C ASP A 485 -13.26 8.53 -25.75
N TYR A 486 -13.63 9.42 -24.83
CA TYR A 486 -15.04 9.75 -24.57
C TYR A 486 -15.57 10.82 -25.53
N ARG A 487 -16.85 10.69 -25.91
CA ARG A 487 -17.57 11.70 -26.71
C ARG A 487 -17.86 12.96 -25.92
N ASP A 488 -18.30 12.76 -24.69
CA ASP A 488 -18.65 13.80 -23.73
C ASP A 488 -17.82 13.60 -22.45
N PHE A 489 -17.07 14.62 -22.07
CA PHE A 489 -16.25 14.58 -20.87
C PHE A 489 -17.07 14.73 -19.60
N GLU A 490 -18.27 15.31 -19.68
CA GLU A 490 -19.20 15.35 -18.55
C GLU A 490 -19.74 13.94 -18.25
N MET A 491 -20.08 13.20 -19.31
CA MET A 491 -20.41 11.78 -19.20
C MET A 491 -19.25 11.01 -18.57
N PHE A 492 -18.02 11.17 -19.07
CA PHE A 492 -16.83 10.54 -18.49
C PHE A 492 -16.65 10.83 -16.99
N SER A 493 -16.79 12.08 -16.58
CA SER A 493 -16.74 12.47 -15.16
C SER A 493 -17.84 11.78 -14.35
N ASN A 494 -19.07 11.75 -14.87
CA ASN A 494 -20.19 11.07 -14.24
C ASN A 494 -19.96 9.57 -14.09
N GLU A 495 -19.49 8.87 -15.12
CA GLU A 495 -19.19 7.43 -15.05
C GLU A 495 -18.07 7.12 -14.04
N SER A 496 -17.13 8.04 -13.89
CA SER A 496 -15.97 7.87 -13.00
C SER A 496 -16.31 8.10 -11.52
N VAL A 497 -17.29 8.96 -11.23
CA VAL A 497 -17.59 9.42 -9.86
C VAL A 497 -18.89 8.84 -9.31
N ASN A 498 -19.97 8.80 -10.10
CA ASN A 498 -21.30 8.46 -9.61
C ASN A 498 -21.41 7.07 -8.98
N PRO A 499 -20.69 6.02 -9.44
CA PRO A 499 -20.76 4.72 -8.78
C PRO A 499 -20.36 4.77 -7.31
N PHE A 500 -19.29 5.52 -7.00
CA PHE A 500 -18.82 5.71 -5.64
C PHE A 500 -19.80 6.54 -4.79
N LEU A 501 -20.34 7.62 -5.36
CA LEU A 501 -21.35 8.44 -4.67
C LEU A 501 -22.62 7.63 -4.36
N GLN A 502 -23.11 6.85 -5.31
CA GLN A 502 -24.33 6.06 -5.14
C GLN A 502 -24.19 5.01 -4.04
N VAL A 503 -23.07 4.30 -3.99
CA VAL A 503 -22.86 3.28 -2.95
C VAL A 503 -22.72 3.92 -1.56
N VAL A 504 -22.02 5.04 -1.45
CA VAL A 504 -21.87 5.80 -0.19
C VAL A 504 -23.22 6.38 0.26
N ASP A 505 -24.05 6.84 -0.66
CA ASP A 505 -25.32 7.47 -0.31
C ASP A 505 -26.44 6.47 0.00
N ARG A 506 -26.41 5.29 -0.63
CA ARG A 506 -27.53 4.33 -0.61
C ARG A 506 -27.24 3.02 0.12
N CYS A 507 -26.05 2.83 0.69
CA CYS A 507 -25.73 1.65 1.49
C CYS A 507 -25.40 2.06 2.92
N ARG A 508 -25.97 1.35 3.90
CA ARG A 508 -25.69 1.57 5.33
C ARG A 508 -25.13 0.32 6.01
N VAL A 509 -25.26 -0.86 5.43
CA VAL A 509 -24.68 -2.10 5.97
C VAL A 509 -23.23 -2.22 5.53
N LEU A 510 -22.28 -2.30 6.47
CA LEU A 510 -20.84 -2.25 6.18
C LEU A 510 -20.37 -3.39 5.25
N GLU A 511 -20.83 -4.62 5.50
CA GLU A 511 -20.43 -5.77 4.69
C GLU A 511 -21.00 -5.71 3.28
N GLU A 512 -22.26 -5.28 3.11
CA GLU A 512 -22.83 -5.03 1.78
C GLU A 512 -22.07 -3.90 1.07
N PHE A 513 -21.72 -2.83 1.79
CA PHE A 513 -20.96 -1.71 1.25
C PHE A 513 -19.60 -2.16 0.71
N LYS A 514 -18.84 -2.95 1.48
CA LYS A 514 -17.54 -3.48 1.04
C LYS A 514 -17.67 -4.34 -0.21
N ILE A 515 -18.70 -5.19 -0.30
CA ILE A 515 -18.98 -6.00 -1.49
C ILE A 515 -19.27 -5.09 -2.70
N ARG A 516 -20.16 -4.10 -2.55
CA ARG A 516 -20.54 -3.18 -3.64
C ARG A 516 -19.39 -2.30 -4.12
N VAL A 517 -18.59 -1.79 -3.20
CA VAL A 517 -17.36 -1.04 -3.51
C VAL A 517 -16.38 -1.91 -4.29
N ASN A 518 -16.22 -3.18 -3.91
CA ASN A 518 -15.38 -4.11 -4.67
C ASN A 518 -15.96 -4.40 -6.06
N VAL A 519 -17.28 -4.48 -6.21
CA VAL A 519 -17.92 -4.59 -7.54
C VAL A 519 -17.62 -3.36 -8.40
N ILE A 520 -17.69 -2.16 -7.83
CA ILE A 520 -17.32 -0.93 -8.55
C ILE A 520 -15.86 -0.98 -9.00
N LYS A 521 -14.94 -1.38 -8.11
CA LYS A 521 -13.52 -1.58 -8.43
C LYS A 521 -13.34 -2.49 -9.64
N GLU A 522 -13.93 -3.68 -9.62
CA GLU A 522 -13.82 -4.66 -10.70
C GLU A 522 -14.53 -4.19 -11.98
N SER A 523 -15.57 -3.37 -11.86
CA SER A 523 -16.34 -2.88 -13.01
C SER A 523 -15.50 -2.07 -13.99
N PHE A 524 -14.53 -1.28 -13.50
CA PHE A 524 -13.65 -0.51 -14.36
C PHE A 524 -12.85 -1.42 -15.31
N TRP A 525 -12.45 -2.61 -14.85
CA TRP A 525 -11.77 -3.58 -15.70
C TRP A 525 -12.77 -4.40 -16.54
N TYR A 526 -13.80 -4.93 -15.89
CA TYR A 526 -14.72 -5.91 -16.47
C TYR A 526 -15.53 -5.32 -17.62
N ILE A 527 -16.12 -4.14 -17.43
CA ILE A 527 -16.95 -3.47 -18.45
C ILE A 527 -16.20 -3.26 -19.77
N ARG A 528 -14.87 -3.12 -19.72
CA ARG A 528 -14.02 -2.87 -20.89
C ARG A 528 -13.61 -4.14 -21.65
N LYS A 529 -13.61 -5.30 -20.99
CA LYS A 529 -13.16 -6.58 -21.57
C LYS A 529 -14.27 -7.56 -21.91
N VAL A 530 -15.49 -7.27 -21.46
CA VAL A 530 -16.65 -8.14 -21.64
C VAL A 530 -16.93 -8.54 -23.10
N ASP A 531 -16.57 -7.69 -24.07
CA ASP A 531 -16.77 -7.93 -25.51
C ASP A 531 -15.43 -8.09 -26.28
N GLU A 532 -14.31 -8.32 -25.59
CA GLU A 532 -12.98 -8.46 -26.23
C GLU A 532 -12.86 -9.77 -27.02
N ILE A 533 -13.65 -10.80 -26.66
CA ILE A 533 -13.73 -12.09 -27.37
C ILE A 533 -15.15 -12.28 -27.91
N GLY A 534 -15.32 -12.10 -29.22
CA GLY A 534 -16.58 -12.39 -29.91
C GLY A 534 -17.00 -13.87 -29.82
N ILE A 535 -18.29 -14.15 -29.96
CA ILE A 535 -18.85 -15.51 -29.78
C ILE A 535 -18.17 -16.58 -30.64
N THR A 536 -17.79 -16.25 -31.88
CA THR A 536 -17.11 -17.19 -32.79
C THR A 536 -15.78 -17.64 -32.19
N GLN A 537 -14.94 -16.69 -31.78
CA GLN A 537 -13.65 -16.99 -31.16
C GLN A 537 -13.82 -17.67 -29.80
N ALA A 538 -14.84 -17.29 -29.02
CA ALA A 538 -15.14 -17.92 -27.75
C ALA A 538 -15.52 -19.41 -27.91
N LEU A 539 -16.35 -19.74 -28.90
CA LEU A 539 -16.74 -21.11 -29.22
C LEU A 539 -15.54 -21.95 -29.67
N GLU A 540 -14.68 -21.40 -30.53
CA GLU A 540 -13.45 -22.09 -30.98
C GLU A 540 -12.51 -22.41 -29.81
N LEU A 541 -12.25 -21.42 -28.95
CA LEU A 541 -11.39 -21.60 -27.78
C LEU A 541 -12.01 -22.60 -26.80
N PHE A 542 -13.32 -22.50 -26.55
CA PHE A 542 -14.04 -23.36 -25.63
C PHE A 542 -14.12 -24.82 -26.13
N ASN A 543 -14.29 -25.03 -27.44
CA ASN A 543 -14.29 -26.37 -28.04
C ASN A 543 -12.92 -27.05 -27.91
N LYS A 544 -11.85 -26.32 -28.27
CA LYS A 544 -10.46 -26.82 -28.14
C LYS A 544 -10.14 -27.21 -26.70
N LEU A 545 -10.53 -26.37 -25.74
CA LEU A 545 -10.29 -26.63 -24.32
C LEU A 545 -11.06 -27.87 -23.81
N ASN A 546 -12.22 -28.16 -24.40
CA ASN A 546 -13.03 -29.32 -24.05
C ASN A 546 -12.84 -30.48 -25.05
N HIS A 547 -11.62 -30.62 -25.58
CA HIS A 547 -11.18 -31.74 -26.42
C HIS A 547 -12.06 -31.98 -27.67
N ASP A 548 -12.56 -30.91 -28.27
CA ASP A 548 -13.41 -30.94 -29.46
C ASP A 548 -14.66 -31.84 -29.33
N SER A 549 -15.14 -32.01 -28.10
CA SER A 549 -16.29 -32.87 -27.75
C SER A 549 -17.65 -32.16 -27.81
N LEU A 550 -17.68 -30.86 -28.14
CA LEU A 550 -18.88 -30.04 -28.04
C LEU A 550 -19.65 -29.99 -29.36
N ASN A 551 -20.98 -29.95 -29.28
CA ASN A 551 -21.81 -29.59 -30.44
C ASN A 551 -21.84 -28.05 -30.60
N VAL A 552 -20.83 -27.52 -31.28
CA VAL A 552 -20.61 -26.07 -31.47
C VAL A 552 -21.82 -25.38 -32.10
N ASN A 553 -22.46 -26.00 -33.09
CA ASN A 553 -23.62 -25.44 -33.78
C ASN A 553 -24.82 -25.30 -32.83
N LYS A 554 -25.08 -26.31 -32.02
CA LYS A 554 -26.20 -26.31 -31.07
C LYS A 554 -25.96 -25.31 -29.93
N LEU A 555 -24.73 -25.23 -29.41
CA LEU A 555 -24.36 -24.21 -28.43
C LEU A 555 -24.51 -22.80 -28.99
N LYS A 556 -24.10 -22.57 -30.23
CA LYS A 556 -24.27 -21.28 -30.90
C LYS A 556 -25.75 -20.90 -31.00
N GLN A 557 -26.61 -21.81 -31.43
CA GLN A 557 -28.07 -21.56 -31.50
C GLN A 557 -28.65 -21.20 -30.12
N CYS A 558 -28.29 -21.95 -29.09
CA CYS A 558 -28.72 -21.66 -27.72
C CYS A 558 -28.22 -20.28 -27.26
N TYR A 559 -26.95 -19.97 -27.55
CA TYR A 559 -26.33 -18.70 -27.20
C TYR A 559 -26.99 -17.51 -27.91
N ASP A 560 -27.25 -17.62 -29.22
CA ASP A 560 -27.92 -16.58 -29.99
C ASP A 560 -29.32 -16.29 -29.43
N LYS A 561 -30.05 -17.34 -29.01
CA LYS A 561 -31.34 -17.22 -28.33
C LYS A 561 -31.21 -16.51 -26.97
N TYR A 562 -30.22 -16.92 -26.18
CA TYR A 562 -29.90 -16.30 -24.90
C TYR A 562 -29.62 -14.81 -25.05
N VAL A 563 -28.72 -14.42 -25.98
CA VAL A 563 -28.34 -13.02 -26.19
C VAL A 563 -29.53 -12.19 -26.64
N SER A 564 -30.31 -12.69 -27.60
CA SER A 564 -31.51 -12.00 -28.07
C SER A 564 -32.50 -11.70 -26.95
N LYS A 565 -32.74 -12.68 -26.06
CA LYS A 565 -33.66 -12.49 -24.92
C LYS A 565 -33.05 -11.64 -23.81
N TYR A 566 -31.75 -11.77 -23.56
CA TYR A 566 -31.04 -10.95 -22.59
C TYR A 566 -31.07 -9.47 -22.99
N ASP A 567 -30.81 -9.17 -24.26
CA ASP A 567 -30.83 -7.79 -24.79
C ASP A 567 -32.24 -7.19 -24.78
N GLU A 568 -33.29 -8.01 -24.99
CA GLU A 568 -34.69 -7.61 -24.81
C GLU A 568 -34.94 -7.18 -23.35
N TYR A 569 -34.62 -8.04 -22.38
CA TYR A 569 -34.81 -7.74 -20.95
C TYR A 569 -34.02 -6.50 -20.49
N ILE A 570 -32.75 -6.36 -20.90
CA ILE A 570 -31.94 -5.19 -20.57
C ILE A 570 -32.42 -3.93 -21.31
N GLY A 571 -32.93 -4.08 -22.54
CA GLY A 571 -33.47 -2.98 -23.34
C GLY A 571 -34.78 -2.43 -22.79
N ASP A 572 -35.64 -3.28 -22.25
CA ASP A 572 -36.85 -2.90 -21.52
C ASP A 572 -36.49 -2.18 -20.24
N ALA A 573 -35.55 -2.77 -19.47
CA ALA A 573 -35.04 -2.18 -18.25
C ALA A 573 -34.47 -0.77 -18.43
N LYS A 574 -33.75 -0.52 -19.53
CA LYS A 574 -33.14 0.79 -19.84
C LYS A 574 -34.17 1.91 -20.07
N ARG A 575 -35.40 1.60 -20.47
CA ARG A 575 -36.42 2.58 -20.83
C ARG A 575 -37.20 3.12 -19.62
N GLU A 576 -37.14 2.43 -18.49
CA GLU A 576 -37.82 2.80 -17.25
C GLU A 576 -36.78 3.08 -16.15
N SER A 577 -36.88 4.24 -15.47
CA SER A 577 -35.76 4.82 -14.71
C SER A 577 -35.54 4.26 -13.29
N ASP A 578 -36.32 3.29 -12.82
CA ASP A 578 -36.39 2.94 -11.39
C ASP A 578 -36.28 1.43 -11.05
N LEU A 579 -35.98 1.15 -9.77
CA LEU A 579 -35.90 -0.18 -9.14
C LEU A 579 -37.18 -1.04 -9.27
N LEU A 580 -38.30 -0.47 -9.70
CA LEU A 580 -39.57 -1.15 -10.01
C LEU A 580 -39.41 -2.25 -11.08
N ASP A 581 -38.39 -2.11 -11.93
CA ASP A 581 -38.10 -2.96 -13.10
C ASP A 581 -37.49 -4.34 -12.75
N VAL A 582 -36.66 -4.45 -11.70
CA VAL A 582 -36.13 -5.77 -11.30
C VAL A 582 -37.24 -6.69 -10.81
N ASN A 583 -38.21 -6.15 -10.06
CA ASN A 583 -39.34 -6.94 -9.57
C ASN A 583 -40.26 -7.36 -10.71
N ALA A 584 -40.53 -6.46 -11.67
CA ALA A 584 -41.31 -6.78 -12.88
C ALA A 584 -40.60 -7.83 -13.76
N LEU A 585 -39.28 -7.75 -13.90
CA LEU A 585 -38.48 -8.76 -14.59
C LEU A 585 -38.52 -10.11 -13.85
N VAL A 586 -38.39 -10.10 -12.52
CA VAL A 586 -38.52 -11.32 -11.70
C VAL A 586 -39.91 -11.93 -11.87
N GLU A 587 -40.97 -11.12 -11.90
CA GLU A 587 -42.33 -11.57 -12.16
C GLU A 587 -42.46 -12.18 -13.56
N SER A 588 -41.94 -11.51 -14.60
CA SER A 588 -41.91 -12.01 -15.97
C SER A 588 -41.19 -13.36 -16.09
N VAL A 589 -40.03 -13.51 -15.44
CA VAL A 589 -39.28 -14.76 -15.42
C VAL A 589 -40.05 -15.85 -14.67
N THR A 590 -40.71 -15.52 -13.55
CA THR A 590 -41.47 -16.45 -12.68
C THR A 590 -42.84 -16.86 -13.19
N THR A 591 -43.45 -16.09 -14.08
CA THR A 591 -44.81 -16.35 -14.61
C THR A 591 -44.90 -17.71 -15.33
N ASN A 592 -43.79 -18.19 -15.90
CA ASN A 592 -43.75 -19.45 -16.67
C ASN A 592 -43.10 -20.62 -15.89
N LYS A 593 -43.14 -20.63 -14.56
CA LYS A 593 -42.49 -21.69 -13.77
C LYS A 593 -43.02 -23.10 -14.10
N ALA A 594 -44.30 -23.23 -14.45
CA ALA A 594 -44.92 -24.49 -14.83
C ALA A 594 -44.39 -25.07 -16.17
N ASP A 595 -43.69 -24.27 -16.97
CA ASP A 595 -43.14 -24.69 -18.26
C ASP A 595 -41.86 -25.53 -18.16
N TYR A 596 -41.25 -25.57 -16.98
CA TYR A 596 -40.02 -26.31 -16.71
C TYR A 596 -40.38 -27.64 -16.04
N LYS A 597 -40.26 -28.73 -16.81
CA LYS A 597 -40.46 -30.11 -16.32
C LYS A 597 -39.31 -30.49 -15.37
N GLU A 598 -39.46 -31.56 -14.57
CA GLU A 598 -38.35 -32.15 -13.80
C GLU A 598 -37.12 -32.39 -14.70
N ILE A 599 -35.91 -32.25 -14.14
CA ILE A 599 -34.63 -32.36 -14.87
C ILE A 599 -34.58 -33.59 -15.78
N ALA A 600 -34.96 -34.77 -15.27
CA ALA A 600 -34.97 -36.03 -16.03
C ALA A 600 -35.88 -36.01 -17.28
N LYS A 601 -36.81 -35.07 -17.36
CA LYS A 601 -37.81 -34.93 -18.44
C LYS A 601 -37.49 -33.78 -19.40
N TRP A 602 -36.34 -33.13 -19.28
CA TRP A 602 -35.94 -32.09 -20.23
C TRP A 602 -35.68 -32.70 -21.60
N ASP A 603 -36.54 -32.35 -22.55
CA ASP A 603 -36.45 -32.73 -23.95
C ASP A 603 -35.70 -31.64 -24.75
N GLU A 604 -35.53 -31.88 -26.05
CA GLU A 604 -34.83 -30.95 -26.95
C GLU A 604 -35.43 -29.54 -26.92
N VAL A 605 -36.76 -29.41 -26.91
CA VAL A 605 -37.45 -28.10 -26.87
C VAL A 605 -37.12 -27.35 -25.58
N VAL A 606 -37.16 -28.03 -24.43
CA VAL A 606 -36.77 -27.42 -23.15
C VAL A 606 -35.31 -26.94 -23.21
N LYS A 607 -34.41 -27.76 -23.75
CA LYS A 607 -32.98 -27.46 -23.82
C LYS A 607 -32.63 -26.32 -24.78
N THR A 608 -33.21 -26.28 -25.97
CA THR A 608 -32.82 -25.30 -27.00
C THR A 608 -33.63 -24.02 -26.98
N GLU A 609 -34.83 -24.02 -26.38
CA GLU A 609 -35.72 -22.84 -26.38
C GLU A 609 -35.97 -22.26 -24.99
N LYS A 610 -36.33 -23.10 -24.01
CA LYS A 610 -36.76 -22.64 -22.68
C LYS A 610 -35.58 -22.31 -21.77
N LEU A 611 -34.59 -23.20 -21.64
CA LEU A 611 -33.44 -22.99 -20.76
C LEU A 611 -32.58 -21.77 -21.15
N PRO A 612 -32.27 -21.50 -22.44
CA PRO A 612 -31.55 -20.29 -22.82
C PRO A 612 -32.31 -19.01 -22.46
N THR A 613 -33.64 -19.04 -22.58
CA THR A 613 -34.51 -17.91 -22.21
C THR A 613 -34.53 -17.70 -20.69
N LEU A 614 -34.64 -18.77 -19.90
CA LEU A 614 -34.54 -18.70 -18.43
C LEU A 614 -33.19 -18.15 -17.99
N LEU A 615 -32.11 -18.69 -18.55
CA LEU A 615 -30.76 -18.24 -18.26
C LEU A 615 -30.57 -16.76 -18.62
N ALA A 616 -31.17 -16.30 -19.72
CA ALA A 616 -31.16 -14.89 -20.13
C ALA A 616 -31.87 -13.99 -19.10
N GLY A 617 -33.06 -14.40 -18.63
CA GLY A 617 -33.80 -13.67 -17.60
C GLY A 617 -33.04 -13.60 -16.27
N LEU A 618 -32.51 -14.74 -15.79
CA LEU A 618 -31.70 -14.78 -14.56
C LEU A 618 -30.41 -13.97 -14.69
N SER A 619 -29.76 -14.04 -15.85
CA SER A 619 -28.58 -13.21 -16.14
C SER A 619 -28.93 -11.72 -16.15
N ALA A 620 -30.07 -11.34 -16.72
CA ALA A 620 -30.53 -9.95 -16.74
C ALA A 620 -30.82 -9.44 -15.31
N VAL A 621 -31.52 -10.23 -14.49
CA VAL A 621 -31.74 -9.90 -13.06
C VAL A 621 -30.41 -9.71 -12.34
N TRP A 622 -29.48 -10.67 -12.49
CA TRP A 622 -28.15 -10.56 -11.91
C TRP A 622 -27.42 -9.30 -12.38
N SER A 623 -27.42 -9.03 -13.69
CA SER A 623 -26.79 -7.87 -14.31
C SER A 623 -27.36 -6.55 -13.80
N LEU A 624 -28.68 -6.44 -13.64
CA LEU A 624 -29.33 -5.25 -13.08
C LEU A 624 -28.95 -5.05 -11.61
N LEU A 625 -28.97 -6.12 -10.80
CA LEU A 625 -28.64 -6.06 -9.38
C LEU A 625 -27.18 -5.72 -9.12
N VAL A 626 -26.25 -6.39 -9.81
CA VAL A 626 -24.81 -6.19 -9.63
C VAL A 626 -24.37 -4.85 -10.24
N SER A 627 -25.07 -4.36 -11.27
CA SER A 627 -24.77 -3.07 -11.89
C SER A 627 -25.48 -1.90 -11.21
N LYS A 628 -26.23 -2.08 -10.11
CA LYS A 628 -27.08 -1.03 -9.53
C LYS A 628 -26.34 0.30 -9.29
N ASP A 629 -25.07 0.22 -8.88
CA ASP A 629 -24.22 1.38 -8.62
C ASP A 629 -23.49 1.88 -9.87
N VAL A 630 -23.23 1.01 -10.84
CA VAL A 630 -22.48 1.35 -12.07
C VAL A 630 -23.38 1.61 -13.28
N ARG A 631 -24.71 1.42 -13.16
CA ARG A 631 -25.72 1.59 -14.21
C ARG A 631 -25.71 3.00 -14.80
N SER A 632 -25.31 4.00 -14.01
CA SER A 632 -25.14 5.38 -14.46
C SER A 632 -24.12 5.53 -15.60
N SER A 633 -23.23 4.55 -15.79
CA SER A 633 -22.30 4.48 -16.94
C SER A 633 -22.96 4.04 -18.26
N GLY A 634 -24.26 3.72 -18.25
CA GLY A 634 -24.95 3.16 -19.42
C GLY A 634 -24.49 1.74 -19.80
N LYS A 635 -23.49 1.19 -19.09
CA LYS A 635 -22.96 -0.16 -19.26
C LYS A 635 -23.36 -1.03 -18.08
N PHE A 636 -23.68 -2.29 -18.37
CA PHE A 636 -24.04 -3.30 -17.38
C PHE A 636 -22.95 -4.35 -17.32
N LEU A 637 -22.62 -4.79 -16.11
CA LEU A 637 -21.89 -6.02 -15.90
C LEU A 637 -22.77 -7.17 -16.41
N LYS A 638 -22.36 -7.83 -17.47
CA LYS A 638 -23.04 -9.00 -18.05
C LYS A 638 -22.15 -10.24 -18.01
N PRO A 639 -22.69 -11.46 -17.89
CA PRO A 639 -21.88 -12.67 -17.95
C PRO A 639 -21.08 -12.73 -19.26
N HIS A 640 -19.80 -13.08 -19.17
CA HIS A 640 -18.94 -13.23 -20.36
C HIS A 640 -19.43 -14.42 -21.22
N CYS A 641 -19.26 -14.34 -22.54
CA CYS A 641 -19.72 -15.37 -23.48
C CYS A 641 -19.27 -16.80 -23.09
N ILE A 642 -17.99 -16.97 -22.72
CA ILE A 642 -17.42 -18.25 -22.23
C ILE A 642 -18.13 -18.76 -20.96
N GLN A 643 -18.56 -17.88 -20.05
CA GLN A 643 -19.27 -18.28 -18.83
C GLN A 643 -20.65 -18.84 -19.18
N VAL A 644 -21.37 -18.14 -20.07
CA VAL A 644 -22.68 -18.60 -20.57
C VAL A 644 -22.56 -19.93 -21.28
N LEU A 645 -21.58 -20.07 -22.19
CA LEU A 645 -21.31 -21.33 -22.89
C LEU A 645 -20.99 -22.47 -21.91
N CYS A 646 -20.23 -22.19 -20.85
CA CYS A 646 -19.97 -23.18 -19.81
C CYS A 646 -21.24 -23.60 -19.08
N ILE A 647 -22.13 -22.66 -18.70
CA ILE A 647 -23.40 -22.99 -18.05
C ILE A 647 -24.26 -23.85 -18.98
N MET A 648 -24.37 -23.46 -20.26
CA MET A 648 -25.11 -24.23 -21.28
C MET A 648 -24.54 -25.64 -21.45
N ARG A 649 -23.21 -25.78 -21.46
CA ARG A 649 -22.56 -27.09 -21.49
C ARG A 649 -22.90 -27.88 -20.23
N LEU A 650 -22.74 -27.32 -19.04
CA LEU A 650 -23.05 -28.01 -17.76
C LEU A 650 -24.50 -28.48 -17.68
N LEU A 651 -25.43 -27.75 -18.27
CA LEU A 651 -26.84 -28.13 -18.40
C LEU A 651 -27.12 -29.09 -19.58
N SER A 652 -26.09 -29.56 -20.29
CA SER A 652 -26.16 -30.49 -21.42
C SER A 652 -27.01 -30.01 -22.60
N LEU A 653 -26.99 -28.70 -22.89
CA LEU A 653 -27.73 -28.12 -24.02
C LEU A 653 -27.15 -28.52 -25.38
N ASP A 654 -25.90 -28.99 -25.41
CA ASP A 654 -25.21 -29.44 -26.61
C ASP A 654 -25.39 -30.94 -26.90
N GLY A 655 -25.88 -31.71 -25.91
CA GLY A 655 -26.18 -33.14 -26.03
C GLY A 655 -27.62 -33.42 -26.47
N SER A 656 -27.87 -34.62 -26.98
CA SER A 656 -29.18 -35.06 -27.49
C SER A 656 -30.00 -35.93 -26.52
N SER A 657 -29.41 -36.30 -25.39
CA SER A 657 -30.10 -37.08 -24.36
C SER A 657 -31.17 -36.25 -23.64
N ARG A 658 -32.12 -36.94 -23.02
CA ARG A 658 -33.07 -36.30 -22.08
C ARG A 658 -32.38 -36.00 -20.76
N GLY A 659 -32.70 -34.85 -20.17
CA GLY A 659 -32.11 -34.40 -18.90
C GLY A 659 -30.67 -33.95 -19.00
N VAL A 660 -29.96 -33.92 -17.87
CA VAL A 660 -28.59 -33.45 -17.76
C VAL A 660 -27.64 -34.64 -17.67
N GLU A 661 -26.62 -34.68 -18.52
CA GLU A 661 -25.59 -35.71 -18.54
C GLU A 661 -24.55 -35.48 -17.44
N HIS A 662 -23.87 -36.56 -17.06
CA HIS A 662 -22.70 -36.46 -16.20
C HIS A 662 -21.47 -36.17 -17.05
N HIS A 663 -20.99 -34.93 -17.01
CA HIS A 663 -19.76 -34.53 -17.69
C HIS A 663 -19.02 -33.44 -16.92
N LEU A 664 -17.81 -33.16 -17.39
CA LEU A 664 -16.97 -32.07 -16.91
C LEU A 664 -16.88 -31.01 -18.01
N ALA A 665 -16.87 -29.74 -17.62
CA ALA A 665 -16.57 -28.63 -18.51
C ALA A 665 -15.35 -27.89 -17.97
N GLN A 666 -14.32 -27.77 -18.81
CA GLN A 666 -13.17 -26.91 -18.52
C GLN A 666 -13.50 -25.46 -18.91
N VAL A 667 -13.04 -24.51 -18.11
CA VAL A 667 -13.28 -23.07 -18.31
C VAL A 667 -11.96 -22.35 -18.46
N LEU A 668 -11.83 -21.54 -19.52
CA LEU A 668 -10.62 -20.76 -19.86
C LEU A 668 -10.27 -19.68 -18.82
N THR A 669 -11.21 -19.29 -17.96
CA THR A 669 -11.05 -18.12 -17.08
C THR A 669 -10.72 -18.52 -15.64
N GLY A 670 -9.69 -17.87 -15.07
CA GLY A 670 -9.40 -17.90 -13.63
C GLY A 670 -10.42 -17.11 -12.79
N GLN A 671 -11.17 -16.20 -13.42
CA GLN A 671 -12.19 -15.35 -12.80
C GLN A 671 -13.60 -15.72 -13.29
N GLY A 672 -14.62 -15.50 -12.44
CA GLY A 672 -16.04 -15.67 -12.81
C GLY A 672 -16.63 -17.07 -12.65
N LYS A 673 -15.90 -18.03 -12.03
CA LYS A 673 -16.45 -19.35 -11.66
C LYS A 673 -17.65 -19.23 -10.70
N SER A 674 -17.64 -18.22 -9.82
CA SER A 674 -18.76 -17.91 -8.93
C SER A 674 -20.02 -17.48 -9.70
N VAL A 675 -19.88 -16.75 -10.82
CA VAL A 675 -21.01 -16.38 -11.68
C VAL A 675 -21.59 -17.62 -12.36
N ILE A 676 -20.74 -18.51 -12.87
CA ILE A 676 -21.16 -19.81 -13.44
C ILE A 676 -21.94 -20.61 -12.39
N LEU A 677 -21.38 -20.82 -11.20
CA LEU A 677 -22.03 -21.59 -10.13
C LEU A 677 -23.31 -20.92 -9.64
N GLY A 678 -23.31 -19.60 -9.47
CA GLY A 678 -24.48 -18.84 -9.00
C GLY A 678 -25.64 -18.91 -9.99
N LEU A 679 -25.39 -18.63 -11.28
CA LEU A 679 -26.42 -18.70 -12.31
C LEU A 679 -26.89 -20.14 -12.56
N LEU A 680 -25.97 -21.11 -12.57
CA LEU A 680 -26.33 -22.53 -12.68
C LEU A 680 -27.22 -22.97 -11.51
N SER A 681 -26.86 -22.61 -10.28
CA SER A 681 -27.67 -22.92 -9.09
C SER A 681 -29.03 -22.24 -9.15
N ALA A 682 -29.09 -20.99 -9.64
CA ALA A 682 -30.35 -20.28 -9.80
C ALA A 682 -31.25 -20.96 -10.84
N VAL A 683 -30.70 -21.39 -11.99
CA VAL A 683 -31.45 -22.18 -12.99
C VAL A 683 -31.99 -23.45 -12.36
N LEU A 684 -31.14 -24.22 -11.68
CA LEU A 684 -31.52 -25.50 -11.06
C LEU A 684 -32.52 -25.35 -9.91
N ALA A 685 -32.46 -24.26 -9.14
CA ALA A 685 -33.44 -23.98 -8.08
C ALA A 685 -34.79 -23.51 -8.64
N PHE A 686 -34.80 -22.98 -9.85
CA PHE A 686 -35.99 -22.46 -10.51
C PHE A 686 -36.83 -23.56 -11.15
N THR A 687 -36.15 -24.56 -11.71
CA THR A 687 -36.73 -25.76 -12.35
C THR A 687 -36.95 -26.88 -11.36
#